data_AF-A0A1Q8G5W8-F1
#
_entry.id   AF-A0A1Q8G5W8-F1
#
_cell.length_a   1.000
_cell.length_b   1.000
_cell.length_c   1.000
_cell.angle_alpha   90.00
_cell.angle_beta   90.00
_cell.angle_gamma   90.00
#
_symmetry.space_group_name_H-M   'P 1'
#
loop_
_entity.id
_entity.type
_entity.pdbx_description
1 polymer ?
#
loop_
_entity_poly.entity_id
_entity_poly.type
_entity_poly.pdbx_seq_one_letter_code
_entity_poly.pdbx_strand_id
1 'polypeptide(L)'
;MGEVAQYANLFSEIHLPDGGFRTSGYSWLGSEWPAKKWKILDPDQPHLKPAWINFDVPAMAGQTFLDRPELVEDIKRSIAIAVELRTVLRRKRQGLFCGSRSSIRLFGQKLLRIYREILDMGFQGPSELDEEHLSELRNRLLYPERVSRQYPEKLLQLIEKKGIDAVPVKIVKSRKFPCHVDKARLQFMTGISDWRLSAECRQIVHDITQELAEKYPKYSWEEVDVNDAIDYASKTQARNHGNTLKLLHMQGELLQNDFAFPLKVDPYPDETPADFVDGSFARDGHPTRPCRGRTRNLPVPVFLKLMDASVRWLIDYAEPLLALEEQIVTEFNELEASLGNERARRVANARVRELSSESEWVDKPCSPFPLANFRHFRAASDSKYDDEFIGEVQTLLGQGLGARETGARLEISKSSVEFIKARYIDDRDSHSLRTTGVSLNYALYSYLPFCCSVILLAFTAGRESSIGDLRFGCMKKIAGLRYINLYIPKTLRRYEDLPTVELVEKAVSVLERLSATARKKTRSDHLFQFDDLVGDRVKGVRFDTVYPNFFDFIDMPRDEDGAFWKLSEHQFRRFFAIMYFYRYGKDNDSDFESLMYFLRHCDWSMTDRYLTEEEQGRIFREVEEEWLSHVIVTGKPVDQSLQNLMVDVNKVKESVINGTTIAREKDAERALKRVQDDGLVFEFLSFGAVCLGLSPGRAEIAECAIEIDGEFAPRLHKASESLCSGCSNYVVCDSLVSSKAPESPSLTPLACKSPILDAVLSQVESDDA
;
A
#
# COMPACT_ATOMS: atom_id res chain seq x y z
N MET A 1 -49.09 -17.34 -14.84
CA MET A 1 -49.70 -16.58 -15.96
C MET A 1 -50.62 -15.44 -15.52
N GLY A 2 -51.25 -15.48 -14.34
CA GLY A 2 -52.12 -14.39 -13.84
C GLY A 2 -51.40 -13.15 -13.28
N GLU A 3 -50.21 -13.29 -12.68
CA GLU A 3 -49.45 -12.16 -12.12
C GLU A 3 -48.71 -11.33 -13.19
N VAL A 4 -48.15 -11.98 -14.21
CA VAL A 4 -47.47 -11.29 -15.34
C VAL A 4 -48.44 -10.38 -16.12
N ALA A 5 -49.71 -10.76 -16.22
CA ALA A 5 -50.75 -9.95 -16.87
C ALA A 5 -51.18 -8.72 -16.04
N GLN A 6 -50.97 -8.72 -14.72
CA GLN A 6 -51.25 -7.54 -13.88
C GLN A 6 -50.16 -6.47 -13.98
N TYR A 7 -48.90 -6.85 -14.23
CA TYR A 7 -47.78 -5.91 -14.35
C TYR A 7 -47.68 -5.23 -15.73
N ALA A 8 -48.12 -5.89 -16.81
CA ALA A 8 -48.20 -5.26 -18.14
C ALA A 8 -49.13 -4.03 -18.17
N ASN A 9 -50.18 -4.02 -17.34
CA ASN A 9 -51.08 -2.87 -17.18
C ASN A 9 -50.47 -1.71 -16.35
N LEU A 10 -49.37 -1.91 -15.60
CA LEU A 10 -48.66 -0.80 -14.94
C LEU A 10 -47.88 0.05 -15.95
N PHE A 11 -47.59 -0.48 -17.14
CA PHE A 11 -46.66 0.09 -18.11
C PHE A 11 -47.29 0.37 -19.48
N SER A 12 -48.62 0.35 -19.59
CA SER A 12 -49.32 0.65 -20.86
C SER A 12 -49.01 2.04 -21.44
N GLU A 13 -48.44 2.96 -20.64
CA GLU A 13 -48.02 4.29 -21.09
C GLU A 13 -46.63 4.29 -21.77
N ILE A 14 -45.82 3.24 -21.55
CA ILE A 14 -44.46 3.07 -22.13
C ILE A 14 -44.38 2.03 -23.26
N HIS A 15 -45.42 1.23 -23.49
CA HIS A 15 -45.51 0.33 -24.65
C HIS A 15 -46.60 0.75 -25.62
N LEU A 16 -46.37 0.55 -26.91
CA LEU A 16 -47.35 0.69 -27.97
C LEU A 16 -48.32 -0.51 -27.97
N PRO A 17 -49.49 -0.42 -28.64
CA PRO A 17 -50.45 -1.52 -28.71
C PRO A 17 -49.90 -2.82 -29.34
N ASP A 18 -48.83 -2.72 -30.13
CA ASP A 18 -48.12 -3.84 -30.75
C ASP A 18 -47.04 -4.47 -29.83
N GLY A 19 -46.88 -3.95 -28.62
CA GLY A 19 -45.88 -4.40 -27.64
C GLY A 19 -44.50 -3.75 -27.80
N GLY A 20 -44.30 -2.88 -28.79
CA GLY A 20 -43.04 -2.14 -28.95
C GLY A 20 -42.84 -1.06 -27.90
N PHE A 21 -41.60 -0.79 -27.50
CA PHE A 21 -41.29 0.30 -26.57
C PHE A 21 -41.63 1.66 -27.22
N ARG A 22 -42.34 2.52 -26.48
CA ARG A 22 -42.76 3.83 -26.94
C ARG A 22 -41.58 4.80 -26.97
N THR A 23 -41.33 5.42 -28.12
CA THR A 23 -40.24 6.37 -28.30
C THR A 23 -40.72 7.80 -28.59
N SER A 24 -42.02 8.07 -28.53
CA SER A 24 -42.60 9.39 -28.84
C SER A 24 -43.82 9.72 -27.98
N GLY A 25 -44.18 11.00 -27.90
CA GLY A 25 -45.36 11.46 -27.18
C GLY A 25 -45.18 11.62 -25.66
N TYR A 26 -43.94 11.68 -25.18
CA TYR A 26 -43.61 12.05 -23.81
C TYR A 26 -43.67 13.56 -23.62
N SER A 27 -44.55 14.06 -22.74
CA SER A 27 -44.74 15.51 -22.51
C SER A 27 -43.53 16.19 -21.86
N TRP A 28 -42.70 15.44 -21.14
CA TRP A 28 -41.49 15.92 -20.49
C TRP A 28 -40.26 15.88 -21.42
N LEU A 29 -40.32 15.20 -22.57
CA LEU A 29 -39.22 15.08 -23.51
C LEU A 29 -39.40 16.09 -24.66
N GLY A 30 -38.67 17.20 -24.60
CA GLY A 30 -38.73 18.29 -25.58
C GLY A 30 -37.85 18.11 -26.81
N SER A 31 -37.32 16.91 -27.05
CA SER A 31 -36.45 16.56 -28.17
C SER A 31 -36.85 15.19 -28.74
N GLU A 32 -36.51 14.90 -29.98
CA GLU A 32 -36.74 13.57 -30.55
C GLU A 32 -35.95 12.48 -29.80
N TRP A 33 -36.48 11.27 -29.72
CA TRP A 33 -35.84 10.14 -29.06
C TRP A 33 -34.41 9.85 -29.52
N PRO A 34 -34.09 9.76 -30.83
CA PRO A 34 -32.74 9.48 -31.29
C PRO A 34 -31.76 10.66 -31.07
N ALA A 35 -32.21 11.82 -30.58
CA ALA A 35 -31.32 12.95 -30.36
C ALA A 35 -30.15 12.59 -29.43
N LYS A 36 -28.95 13.07 -29.81
CA LYS A 36 -27.69 12.92 -29.05
C LYS A 36 -27.72 13.64 -27.70
N LYS A 37 -28.56 14.67 -27.61
CA LYS A 37 -28.78 15.48 -26.42
C LYS A 37 -30.27 15.64 -26.18
N TRP A 38 -30.75 15.18 -25.04
CA TRP A 38 -32.16 15.27 -24.68
C TRP A 38 -32.47 16.58 -23.98
N LYS A 39 -33.53 17.25 -24.45
CA LYS A 39 -34.12 18.43 -23.81
C LYS A 39 -35.21 17.95 -22.85
N ILE A 40 -35.05 18.22 -21.57
CA ILE A 40 -35.97 17.79 -20.51
C ILE A 40 -36.80 18.99 -20.05
N LEU A 41 -38.11 18.89 -20.23
CA LEU A 41 -39.10 19.80 -19.68
C LEU A 41 -39.52 19.34 -18.29
N ASP A 42 -39.96 20.26 -17.44
CA ASP A 42 -40.50 19.86 -16.16
C ASP A 42 -41.87 19.19 -16.36
N PRO A 43 -42.11 17.97 -15.84
CA PRO A 43 -43.33 17.26 -16.14
C PRO A 43 -44.61 17.91 -15.58
N ASP A 44 -44.50 18.70 -14.50
CA ASP A 44 -45.65 19.40 -13.90
C ASP A 44 -45.61 20.92 -14.18
N GLN A 45 -44.43 21.49 -14.47
CA GLN A 45 -44.26 22.94 -14.72
C GLN A 45 -43.52 23.23 -16.04
N PRO A 46 -44.14 22.99 -17.21
CA PRO A 46 -43.46 23.01 -18.51
C PRO A 46 -42.87 24.38 -18.92
N HIS A 47 -43.28 25.46 -18.25
CA HIS A 47 -42.78 26.82 -18.48
C HIS A 47 -41.41 27.09 -17.84
N LEU A 48 -40.93 26.21 -16.95
CA LEU A 48 -39.59 26.35 -16.37
C LEU A 48 -38.49 26.15 -17.44
N LYS A 49 -37.33 26.77 -17.21
CA LYS A 49 -36.16 26.60 -18.09
C LYS A 49 -35.83 25.11 -18.25
N PRO A 50 -35.67 24.59 -19.49
CA PRO A 50 -35.40 23.18 -19.73
C PRO A 50 -34.06 22.74 -19.13
N ALA A 51 -33.97 21.48 -18.74
CA ALA A 51 -32.72 20.81 -18.40
C ALA A 51 -32.22 19.97 -19.60
N TRP A 52 -30.98 19.48 -19.53
CA TRP A 52 -30.39 18.72 -20.63
C TRP A 52 -29.62 17.50 -20.14
N ILE A 53 -29.71 16.40 -20.87
CA ILE A 53 -28.89 15.20 -20.72
C ILE A 53 -28.10 15.03 -22.02
N ASN A 54 -26.78 14.93 -21.93
CA ASN A 54 -25.92 14.72 -23.10
C ASN A 54 -25.44 13.27 -23.10
N PHE A 55 -25.71 12.55 -24.20
CA PHE A 55 -25.19 11.19 -24.41
C PHE A 55 -23.89 11.19 -25.21
N ASP A 56 -23.52 12.31 -25.83
CA ASP A 56 -22.21 12.49 -26.47
C ASP A 56 -21.16 12.87 -25.42
N VAL A 57 -20.89 11.92 -24.54
CA VAL A 57 -19.89 12.05 -23.47
C VAL A 57 -18.94 10.86 -23.50
N PRO A 58 -17.68 11.02 -23.03
CA PRO A 58 -16.71 9.93 -23.01
C PRO A 58 -17.26 8.70 -22.29
N ALA A 59 -17.06 7.53 -22.89
CA ALA A 59 -17.36 6.22 -22.30
C ALA A 59 -16.05 5.51 -21.94
N MET A 60 -15.13 5.41 -22.90
CA MET A 60 -13.79 4.84 -22.74
C MET A 60 -12.79 5.62 -23.60
N ALA A 61 -11.50 5.27 -23.52
CA ALA A 61 -10.47 5.95 -24.30
C ALA A 61 -10.79 5.92 -25.80
N GLY A 62 -10.91 7.11 -26.41
CA GLY A 62 -11.22 7.26 -27.83
C GLY A 62 -12.66 6.91 -28.25
N GLN A 63 -13.59 6.69 -27.30
CA GLN A 63 -14.98 6.34 -27.59
C GLN A 63 -15.98 7.13 -26.72
N THR A 64 -17.12 7.52 -27.30
CA THR A 64 -18.25 8.09 -26.57
C THR A 64 -19.37 7.05 -26.39
N PHE A 65 -20.37 7.36 -25.57
CA PHE A 65 -21.55 6.49 -25.49
C PHE A 65 -22.30 6.38 -26.82
N LEU A 66 -22.19 7.36 -27.74
CA LEU A 66 -22.83 7.27 -29.05
C LEU A 66 -22.25 6.14 -29.92
N ASP A 67 -21.01 5.72 -29.67
CA ASP A 67 -20.39 4.57 -30.32
C ASP A 67 -20.98 3.23 -29.85
N ARG A 68 -21.85 3.27 -28.81
CA ARG A 68 -22.53 2.11 -28.21
C ARG A 68 -24.06 2.34 -28.18
N PRO A 69 -24.73 2.24 -29.34
CA PRO A 69 -26.14 2.61 -29.47
C PRO A 69 -27.07 1.79 -28.56
N GLU A 70 -26.75 0.52 -28.32
CA GLU A 70 -27.53 -0.37 -27.45
C GLU A 70 -27.53 0.10 -25.98
N LEU A 71 -26.38 0.54 -25.45
CA LEU A 71 -26.30 1.08 -24.09
C LEU A 71 -27.01 2.43 -23.97
N VAL A 72 -26.88 3.29 -25.00
CA VAL A 72 -27.60 4.56 -25.03
C VAL A 72 -29.11 4.32 -25.03
N GLU A 73 -29.57 3.32 -25.78
CA GLU A 73 -30.98 2.95 -25.83
C GLU A 73 -31.45 2.41 -24.46
N ASP A 74 -30.69 1.52 -23.81
CA ASP A 74 -31.01 1.02 -22.46
C ASP A 74 -31.07 2.17 -21.42
N ILE A 75 -30.11 3.10 -21.46
CA ILE A 75 -30.12 4.29 -20.58
C ILE A 75 -31.36 5.15 -20.84
N LYS A 76 -31.70 5.38 -22.12
CA LYS A 76 -32.89 6.16 -22.53
C LYS A 76 -34.18 5.50 -22.08
N ARG A 77 -34.32 4.18 -22.25
CA ARG A 77 -35.46 3.38 -21.77
C ARG A 77 -35.57 3.43 -20.25
N SER A 78 -34.47 3.24 -19.52
CA SER A 78 -34.43 3.33 -18.06
C SER A 78 -34.92 4.69 -17.55
N ILE A 79 -34.50 5.80 -18.19
CA ILE A 79 -34.99 7.15 -17.89
C ILE A 79 -36.50 7.23 -18.15
N ALA A 80 -36.98 6.82 -19.33
CA ALA A 80 -38.39 6.91 -19.67
C ALA A 80 -39.26 6.10 -18.71
N ILE A 81 -38.87 4.86 -18.38
CA ILE A 81 -39.53 4.01 -17.39
C ILE A 81 -39.56 4.73 -16.02
N ALA A 82 -38.44 5.31 -15.58
CA ALA A 82 -38.36 6.01 -14.30
C ALA A 82 -39.26 7.26 -14.24
N VAL A 83 -39.44 8.00 -15.35
CA VAL A 83 -40.35 9.15 -15.40
C VAL A 83 -41.81 8.72 -15.48
N GLU A 84 -42.15 7.73 -16.29
CA GLU A 84 -43.54 7.28 -16.42
C GLU A 84 -44.02 6.50 -15.19
N LEU A 85 -43.13 5.77 -14.49
CA LEU A 85 -43.45 5.17 -13.18
C LEU A 85 -44.01 6.19 -12.19
N ARG A 86 -43.61 7.47 -12.31
CA ARG A 86 -44.15 8.56 -11.51
C ARG A 86 -45.67 8.69 -11.66
N THR A 87 -46.22 8.60 -12.88
CA THR A 87 -47.66 8.78 -13.12
C THR A 87 -48.43 7.68 -12.40
N VAL A 88 -47.89 6.46 -12.39
CA VAL A 88 -48.45 5.28 -11.75
C VAL A 88 -48.34 5.36 -10.23
N LEU A 89 -47.16 5.72 -9.69
CA LEU A 89 -46.93 5.85 -8.25
C LEU A 89 -47.71 7.02 -7.63
N ARG A 90 -47.92 8.11 -8.38
CA ARG A 90 -48.77 9.24 -7.97
C ARG A 90 -50.23 8.82 -7.78
N ARG A 91 -50.77 7.92 -8.62
CA ARG A 91 -52.11 7.33 -8.43
C ARG A 91 -52.21 6.51 -7.14
N LYS A 92 -51.10 5.90 -6.70
CA LYS A 92 -51.01 5.08 -5.48
C LYS A 92 -50.57 5.84 -4.22
N ARG A 93 -50.39 7.18 -4.29
CA ARG A 93 -49.88 8.03 -3.18
C ARG A 93 -48.53 7.56 -2.60
N GLN A 94 -47.66 7.01 -3.45
CA GLN A 94 -46.30 6.59 -3.08
C GLN A 94 -45.28 7.66 -3.51
N GLY A 95 -44.06 7.60 -2.94
CA GLY A 95 -43.00 8.59 -3.19
C GLY A 95 -42.68 8.79 -4.68
N LEU A 96 -42.36 10.03 -5.06
CA LEU A 96 -42.15 10.41 -6.47
C LEU A 96 -40.68 10.21 -6.88
N PHE A 97 -40.44 9.27 -7.80
CA PHE A 97 -39.17 9.16 -8.50
C PHE A 97 -39.18 10.09 -9.74
N CYS A 98 -38.04 10.75 -10.05
CA CYS A 98 -37.91 11.65 -11.20
C CYS A 98 -39.03 12.73 -11.32
N GLY A 99 -39.45 13.32 -10.19
CA GLY A 99 -40.59 14.24 -10.13
C GLY A 99 -40.43 15.61 -10.80
N SER A 100 -39.20 16.02 -11.12
CA SER A 100 -38.86 17.32 -11.71
C SER A 100 -37.81 17.19 -12.81
N ARG A 101 -37.69 18.18 -13.69
CA ARG A 101 -36.62 18.25 -14.71
C ARG A 101 -35.20 18.05 -14.13
N SER A 102 -34.96 18.54 -12.92
CA SER A 102 -33.68 18.41 -12.23
C SER A 102 -33.41 16.98 -11.78
N SER A 103 -34.41 16.31 -11.22
CA SER A 103 -34.30 14.91 -10.80
C SER A 103 -34.13 13.95 -12.00
N ILE A 104 -34.81 14.21 -13.12
CA ILE A 104 -34.64 13.45 -14.38
C ILE A 104 -33.21 13.59 -14.89
N ARG A 105 -32.69 14.82 -14.95
CA ARG A 105 -31.30 15.08 -15.33
C ARG A 105 -30.31 14.35 -14.44
N LEU A 106 -30.49 14.43 -13.12
CA LEU A 106 -29.61 13.78 -12.15
C LEU A 106 -29.65 12.26 -12.29
N PHE A 107 -30.82 11.68 -12.53
CA PHE A 107 -30.95 10.24 -12.77
C PHE A 107 -30.20 9.79 -14.02
N GLY A 108 -30.37 10.50 -15.14
CA GLY A 108 -29.60 10.21 -16.36
C GLY A 108 -28.08 10.35 -16.19
N GLN A 109 -27.62 11.35 -15.43
CA GLN A 109 -26.20 11.50 -15.10
C GLN A 109 -25.66 10.34 -14.24
N LYS A 110 -26.46 9.83 -13.30
CA LYS A 110 -26.09 8.65 -12.48
C LYS A 110 -26.04 7.38 -13.30
N LEU A 111 -26.97 7.19 -14.25
CA LEU A 111 -26.92 6.06 -15.18
C LEU A 111 -25.66 6.10 -16.04
N LEU A 112 -25.34 7.24 -16.65
CA LEU A 112 -24.11 7.41 -17.42
C LEU A 112 -22.87 7.10 -16.57
N ARG A 113 -22.85 7.53 -15.31
CA ARG A 113 -21.81 7.22 -14.33
C ARG A 113 -21.67 5.72 -14.05
N ILE A 114 -22.78 5.03 -13.78
CA ILE A 114 -22.80 3.59 -13.48
C ILE A 114 -22.34 2.78 -14.69
N TYR A 115 -22.92 3.03 -15.87
CA TYR A 115 -22.53 2.33 -17.10
C TYR A 115 -21.07 2.58 -17.46
N ARG A 116 -20.53 3.78 -17.18
CA ARG A 116 -19.11 4.07 -17.39
C ARG A 116 -18.20 3.26 -16.47
N GLU A 117 -18.57 3.05 -15.20
CA GLU A 117 -17.84 2.15 -14.29
C GLU A 117 -17.88 0.71 -14.76
N ILE A 118 -19.03 0.22 -15.25
CA ILE A 118 -19.17 -1.13 -15.79
C ILE A 118 -18.24 -1.34 -16.99
N LEU A 119 -18.20 -0.37 -17.91
CA LEU A 119 -17.27 -0.38 -19.04
C LEU A 119 -15.80 -0.35 -18.58
N ASP A 120 -15.49 0.42 -17.54
CA ASP A 120 -14.14 0.51 -16.98
C ASP A 120 -13.68 -0.80 -16.31
N MET A 121 -14.63 -1.55 -15.74
CA MET A 121 -14.41 -2.90 -15.22
C MET A 121 -14.21 -3.95 -16.33
N GLY A 122 -14.40 -3.58 -17.60
CA GLY A 122 -14.16 -4.43 -18.77
C GLY A 122 -15.40 -5.15 -19.31
N PHE A 123 -16.59 -4.84 -18.79
CA PHE A 123 -17.84 -5.48 -19.18
C PHE A 123 -18.57 -4.72 -20.29
N GLN A 124 -19.37 -5.42 -21.11
CA GLN A 124 -20.17 -4.76 -22.14
C GLN A 124 -21.39 -4.05 -21.59
N GLY A 125 -21.99 -4.59 -20.52
CA GLY A 125 -23.18 -4.04 -19.87
C GLY A 125 -23.54 -4.78 -18.57
N PRO A 126 -24.60 -4.33 -17.86
CA PRO A 126 -24.98 -4.86 -16.55
C PRO A 126 -25.33 -6.36 -16.50
N SER A 127 -25.66 -6.96 -17.65
CA SER A 127 -26.06 -8.37 -17.74
C SER A 127 -24.94 -9.38 -17.49
N GLU A 128 -23.68 -8.93 -17.52
CA GLU A 128 -22.47 -9.73 -17.29
C GLU A 128 -22.02 -9.71 -15.82
N LEU A 129 -22.66 -8.88 -14.98
CA LEU A 129 -22.27 -8.72 -13.58
C LEU A 129 -22.84 -9.85 -12.71
N ASP A 130 -21.98 -10.43 -11.87
CA ASP A 130 -22.35 -11.35 -10.80
C ASP A 130 -22.26 -10.65 -9.43
N GLU A 131 -22.44 -11.39 -8.33
CA GLU A 131 -22.40 -10.85 -6.98
C GLU A 131 -21.05 -10.21 -6.61
N GLU A 132 -19.93 -10.78 -7.07
CA GLU A 132 -18.59 -10.26 -6.78
C GLU A 132 -18.36 -8.96 -7.56
N HIS A 133 -18.72 -8.94 -8.84
CA HIS A 133 -18.64 -7.75 -9.69
C HIS A 133 -19.54 -6.63 -9.16
N LEU A 134 -20.75 -6.95 -8.68
CA LEU A 134 -21.63 -5.97 -8.05
C LEU A 134 -21.09 -5.44 -6.74
N SER A 135 -20.42 -6.28 -5.95
CA SER A 135 -19.70 -5.84 -4.76
C SER A 135 -18.60 -4.82 -5.11
N GLU A 136 -17.81 -5.09 -6.16
CA GLU A 136 -16.81 -4.16 -6.67
C GLU A 136 -17.45 -2.85 -7.16
N LEU A 137 -18.49 -2.92 -7.99
CA LEU A 137 -19.18 -1.74 -8.53
C LEU A 137 -19.75 -0.85 -7.40
N ARG A 138 -20.35 -1.45 -6.36
CA ARG A 138 -20.84 -0.72 -5.18
C ARG A 138 -19.72 0.04 -4.47
N ASN A 139 -18.57 -0.59 -4.28
CA ASN A 139 -17.40 0.06 -3.67
C ASN A 139 -16.85 1.19 -4.54
N ARG A 140 -16.80 1.01 -5.87
CA ARG A 140 -16.35 2.05 -6.82
C ARG A 140 -17.24 3.30 -6.80
N LEU A 141 -18.55 3.12 -6.56
CA LEU A 141 -19.54 4.21 -6.50
C LEU A 141 -19.53 5.00 -5.19
N LEU A 142 -18.76 4.57 -4.16
CA LEU A 142 -18.52 5.34 -2.93
C LEU A 142 -17.55 6.51 -3.16
N TYR A 143 -16.86 6.53 -4.30
CA TYR A 143 -15.80 7.48 -4.59
C TYR A 143 -16.11 8.35 -5.80
N PRO A 144 -15.49 9.53 -5.91
CA PRO A 144 -15.59 10.36 -7.08
C PRO A 144 -15.05 9.62 -8.30
N GLU A 145 -15.64 9.92 -9.44
CA GLU A 145 -15.34 9.29 -10.72
C GLU A 145 -13.87 9.29 -11.11
N ARG A 146 -13.17 10.36 -10.77
CA ARG A 146 -11.74 10.49 -11.03
C ARG A 146 -10.88 9.48 -10.29
N VAL A 147 -11.26 9.14 -9.05
CA VAL A 147 -10.53 8.21 -8.18
C VAL A 147 -10.81 6.78 -8.60
N SER A 148 -12.09 6.43 -8.79
CA SER A 148 -12.49 5.06 -9.15
C SER A 148 -12.00 4.62 -10.53
N ARG A 149 -11.72 5.57 -11.44
CA ARG A 149 -11.29 5.30 -12.82
C ARG A 149 -9.84 5.67 -13.11
N GLN A 150 -9.05 6.05 -12.10
CA GLN A 150 -7.62 6.31 -12.24
C GLN A 150 -7.34 7.38 -13.33
N TYR A 151 -7.99 8.53 -13.21
CA TYR A 151 -7.85 9.63 -14.18
C TYR A 151 -6.42 10.17 -14.29
N PRO A 152 -5.66 10.35 -13.18
CA PRO A 152 -4.27 10.78 -13.25
C PRO A 152 -3.40 9.82 -14.06
N GLU A 153 -3.52 8.51 -13.82
CA GLU A 153 -2.74 7.48 -14.51
C GLU A 153 -3.06 7.42 -16.00
N LYS A 154 -4.34 7.58 -16.38
CA LYS A 154 -4.74 7.65 -17.79
C LYS A 154 -4.19 8.88 -18.51
N LEU A 155 -3.99 9.98 -17.78
CA LEU A 155 -3.33 11.18 -18.32
C LEU A 155 -1.83 10.95 -18.50
N LEU A 156 -1.15 10.44 -17.47
CA LEU A 156 0.29 10.11 -17.51
C LEU A 156 0.61 9.11 -18.62
N GLN A 157 -0.14 8.01 -18.72
CA GLN A 157 0.03 7.01 -19.79
C GLN A 157 -0.12 7.61 -21.19
N LEU A 158 -0.99 8.61 -21.37
CA LEU A 158 -1.13 9.28 -22.67
C LEU A 158 0.13 10.08 -23.00
N ILE A 159 0.67 10.79 -22.01
CA ILE A 159 1.85 11.65 -22.14
C ILE A 159 3.08 10.80 -22.39
N GLU A 160 3.32 9.75 -21.59
CA GLU A 160 4.42 8.79 -21.77
C GLU A 160 4.37 8.16 -23.16
N LYS A 161 3.18 7.70 -23.59
CA LYS A 161 3.03 6.98 -24.86
C LYS A 161 3.19 7.87 -26.10
N LYS A 162 2.79 9.14 -26.03
CA LYS A 162 2.74 10.02 -27.21
C LYS A 162 3.69 11.20 -27.17
N GLY A 163 4.38 11.42 -26.05
CA GLY A 163 5.16 12.61 -25.78
C GLY A 163 4.27 13.84 -25.54
N ILE A 164 4.88 14.85 -24.91
CA ILE A 164 4.21 16.12 -24.57
C ILE A 164 3.73 16.87 -25.82
N ASP A 165 4.43 16.72 -26.94
CA ASP A 165 4.06 17.33 -28.23
C ASP A 165 2.74 16.81 -28.81
N ALA A 166 2.28 15.64 -28.36
CA ALA A 166 1.01 15.07 -28.76
C ALA A 166 -0.15 15.50 -27.85
N VAL A 167 0.11 16.22 -26.75
CA VAL A 167 -0.93 16.78 -25.91
C VAL A 167 -1.69 17.82 -26.73
N PRO A 168 -3.02 17.67 -26.87
CA PRO A 168 -3.78 18.57 -27.71
C PRO A 168 -3.83 19.95 -27.06
N VAL A 169 -3.37 20.99 -27.78
CA VAL A 169 -3.34 22.39 -27.30
C VAL A 169 -4.12 23.31 -28.24
N LYS A 170 -4.77 24.33 -27.66
CA LYS A 170 -5.37 25.43 -28.41
C LYS A 170 -4.41 26.61 -28.42
N ILE A 171 -3.78 26.83 -29.56
CA ILE A 171 -2.87 27.96 -29.78
C ILE A 171 -3.69 29.20 -30.12
N VAL A 172 -3.60 30.24 -29.29
CA VAL A 172 -4.23 31.53 -29.51
C VAL A 172 -3.17 32.55 -29.89
N LYS A 173 -3.29 33.14 -31.08
CA LYS A 173 -2.32 34.14 -31.59
C LYS A 173 -2.41 35.50 -30.90
N SER A 174 -3.45 35.75 -30.13
CA SER A 174 -3.70 37.03 -29.43
C SER A 174 -3.10 37.01 -28.03
N ARG A 175 -2.29 38.02 -27.68
CA ARG A 175 -1.75 38.21 -26.32
C ARG A 175 -2.81 38.41 -25.23
N LYS A 176 -4.08 38.67 -25.61
CA LYS A 176 -5.18 38.88 -24.67
C LYS A 176 -5.74 37.57 -24.08
N PHE A 177 -5.50 36.43 -24.73
CA PHE A 177 -6.06 35.14 -24.32
C PHE A 177 -4.95 34.08 -24.32
N PRO A 178 -4.70 33.41 -23.19
CA PRO A 178 -3.63 32.43 -23.11
C PRO A 178 -3.94 31.16 -23.93
N CYS A 179 -2.88 30.56 -24.46
CA CYS A 179 -2.85 29.18 -24.93
C CYS A 179 -3.14 28.25 -23.76
N HIS A 180 -3.85 27.17 -24.06
CA HIS A 180 -4.26 26.21 -23.04
C HIS A 180 -4.43 24.83 -23.67
N VAL A 181 -4.33 23.81 -22.84
CA VAL A 181 -4.60 22.43 -23.23
C VAL A 181 -6.06 22.31 -23.72
N ASP A 182 -6.26 21.66 -24.87
CA ASP A 182 -7.58 21.41 -25.44
C ASP A 182 -8.31 20.35 -24.61
N LYS A 183 -9.04 20.85 -23.62
CA LYS A 183 -9.74 20.07 -22.59
C LYS A 183 -10.67 19.01 -23.20
N ALA A 184 -11.41 19.35 -24.26
CA ALA A 184 -12.37 18.44 -24.88
C ALA A 184 -11.68 17.31 -25.65
N ARG A 185 -10.58 17.63 -26.35
CA ARG A 185 -9.80 16.65 -27.10
C ARG A 185 -9.02 15.74 -26.16
N LEU A 186 -8.49 16.28 -25.06
CA LEU A 186 -7.82 15.51 -24.02
C LEU A 186 -8.78 14.51 -23.37
N GLN A 187 -9.99 14.96 -22.98
CA GLN A 187 -11.04 14.10 -22.43
C GLN A 187 -11.40 12.94 -23.37
N PHE A 188 -11.49 13.22 -24.66
CA PHE A 188 -11.76 12.20 -25.68
C PHE A 188 -10.60 11.20 -25.81
N MET A 189 -9.36 11.68 -25.86
CA MET A 189 -8.16 10.84 -26.03
C MET A 189 -7.94 9.89 -24.86
N THR A 190 -8.20 10.34 -23.62
CA THR A 190 -8.01 9.52 -22.41
C THR A 190 -9.28 8.78 -21.97
N GLY A 191 -10.44 9.12 -22.53
CA GLY A 191 -11.72 8.54 -22.11
C GLY A 191 -12.16 8.96 -20.71
N ILE A 192 -11.58 10.05 -20.19
CA ILE A 192 -11.93 10.61 -18.89
C ILE A 192 -13.06 11.63 -19.06
N SER A 193 -13.90 11.72 -18.03
CA SER A 193 -14.95 12.74 -17.95
C SER A 193 -14.37 14.09 -17.48
N ASP A 194 -15.07 14.82 -16.63
CA ASP A 194 -14.63 16.14 -16.17
C ASP A 194 -13.45 16.04 -15.18
N TRP A 195 -12.23 15.92 -15.73
CA TRP A 195 -10.97 15.78 -14.97
C TRP A 195 -10.65 16.99 -14.09
N ARG A 196 -11.25 18.16 -14.37
CA ARG A 196 -11.05 19.39 -13.59
C ARG A 196 -11.49 19.26 -12.13
N LEU A 197 -12.16 18.17 -11.76
CA LEU A 197 -12.52 17.88 -10.37
C LEU A 197 -11.42 17.12 -9.61
N SER A 198 -10.35 16.63 -10.25
CA SER A 198 -9.18 15.99 -9.60
C SER A 198 -8.05 17.00 -9.47
N ALA A 199 -7.51 17.14 -8.26
CA ALA A 199 -6.35 17.96 -7.99
C ALA A 199 -5.11 17.40 -8.72
N GLU A 200 -4.90 16.08 -8.70
CA GLU A 200 -3.73 15.49 -9.36
C GLU A 200 -3.80 15.65 -10.89
N CYS A 201 -4.99 15.52 -11.50
CA CYS A 201 -5.15 15.80 -12.93
C CYS A 201 -4.88 17.28 -13.25
N ARG A 202 -5.27 18.20 -12.36
CA ARG A 202 -4.96 19.64 -12.53
C ARG A 202 -3.46 19.90 -12.40
N GLN A 203 -2.77 19.25 -11.47
CA GLN A 203 -1.33 19.33 -11.33
C GLN A 203 -0.62 18.80 -12.58
N ILE A 204 -0.96 17.59 -13.04
CA ILE A 204 -0.39 17.01 -14.27
C ILE A 204 -0.58 17.95 -15.46
N VAL A 205 -1.77 18.54 -15.62
CA VAL A 205 -2.02 19.49 -16.72
C VAL A 205 -1.28 20.81 -16.50
N HIS A 206 -1.09 21.25 -15.27
CA HIS A 206 -0.29 22.43 -14.92
C HIS A 206 1.17 22.24 -15.32
N ASP A 207 1.78 21.13 -14.93
CA ASP A 207 3.18 20.79 -15.22
C ASP A 207 3.43 20.73 -16.73
N ILE A 208 2.55 20.06 -17.48
CA ILE A 208 2.60 20.04 -18.95
C ILE A 208 2.48 21.45 -19.54
N THR A 209 1.62 22.29 -18.95
CA THR A 209 1.41 23.66 -19.44
C THR A 209 2.65 24.51 -19.20
N GLN A 210 3.37 24.31 -18.09
CA GLN A 210 4.66 24.96 -17.83
C GLN A 210 5.72 24.52 -18.83
N GLU A 211 5.86 23.22 -19.07
CA GLU A 211 6.86 22.68 -20.01
C GLU A 211 6.59 23.15 -21.45
N LEU A 212 5.32 23.20 -21.85
CA LEU A 212 4.92 23.80 -23.14
C LEU A 212 5.20 25.31 -23.20
N ALA A 213 5.12 26.02 -22.07
CA ALA A 213 5.46 27.43 -21.99
C ALA A 213 6.96 27.68 -22.18
N GLU A 214 7.81 26.85 -21.58
CA GLU A 214 9.25 26.87 -21.77
C GLU A 214 9.63 26.56 -23.22
N LYS A 215 9.01 25.53 -23.81
CA LYS A 215 9.28 25.12 -25.20
C LYS A 215 8.77 26.14 -26.23
N TYR A 216 7.69 26.84 -25.93
CA TYR A 216 7.07 27.82 -26.83
C TYR A 216 6.86 29.19 -26.16
N PRO A 217 7.95 29.92 -25.84
CA PRO A 217 7.92 31.16 -25.04
C PRO A 217 7.27 32.33 -25.79
N LYS A 218 7.09 32.21 -27.11
CA LYS A 218 6.40 33.19 -27.96
C LYS A 218 4.89 33.27 -27.72
N TYR A 219 4.33 32.33 -26.98
CA TYR A 219 2.91 32.28 -26.63
C TYR A 219 2.72 32.47 -25.12
N SER A 220 1.63 33.12 -24.71
CA SER A 220 1.21 33.22 -23.30
C SER A 220 0.36 31.99 -22.96
N TRP A 221 0.54 31.39 -21.78
CA TRP A 221 -0.11 30.15 -21.34
C TRP A 221 -0.99 30.36 -20.09
N GLU A 222 -2.01 29.50 -19.90
CA GLU A 222 -2.99 29.59 -18.81
C GLU A 222 -2.38 29.07 -17.49
N GLU A 223 -2.47 29.86 -16.41
CA GLU A 223 -2.19 29.38 -15.06
C GLU A 223 -3.38 28.55 -14.54
N VAL A 224 -3.09 27.35 -14.03
CA VAL A 224 -4.09 26.41 -13.53
C VAL A 224 -4.15 26.50 -12.01
N ASP A 225 -5.34 26.73 -11.46
CA ASP A 225 -5.59 26.70 -10.01
C ASP A 225 -5.58 25.25 -9.49
N VAL A 226 -4.67 24.96 -8.55
CA VAL A 226 -4.48 23.64 -7.92
C VAL A 226 -4.87 23.66 -6.44
N ASN A 227 -6.11 24.08 -6.16
CA ASN A 227 -6.67 23.94 -4.81
C ASN A 227 -7.12 22.50 -4.50
N ASP A 228 -6.98 22.05 -3.25
CA ASP A 228 -7.38 20.70 -2.83
C ASP A 228 -8.90 20.49 -2.84
N ALA A 229 -9.33 19.34 -3.33
CA ALA A 229 -10.73 18.91 -3.31
C ALA A 229 -10.88 17.61 -2.53
N ILE A 230 -12.02 17.43 -1.87
CA ILE A 230 -12.35 16.24 -1.09
C ILE A 230 -12.41 14.99 -2.00
N ASP A 231 -11.71 13.91 -1.63
CA ASP A 231 -11.52 12.70 -2.45
C ASP A 231 -12.54 11.57 -2.26
N TYR A 232 -13.67 11.87 -1.63
CA TYR A 232 -14.78 10.93 -1.44
C TYR A 232 -16.12 11.50 -1.92
N ALA A 233 -17.04 10.62 -2.34
CA ALA A 233 -18.40 11.04 -2.63
C ALA A 233 -19.14 11.34 -1.32
N SER A 234 -20.06 12.30 -1.33
CA SER A 234 -20.89 12.52 -0.14
C SER A 234 -21.82 11.33 0.12
N LYS A 235 -22.20 11.07 1.38
CA LYS A 235 -23.19 10.02 1.72
C LYS A 235 -24.46 10.12 0.86
N THR A 236 -24.92 11.34 0.62
CA THR A 236 -26.07 11.61 -0.25
C THR A 236 -25.83 11.18 -1.69
N GLN A 237 -24.65 11.41 -2.26
CA GLN A 237 -24.29 10.96 -3.61
C GLN A 237 -24.18 9.43 -3.67
N ALA A 238 -23.55 8.79 -2.69
CA ALA A 238 -23.41 7.34 -2.62
C ALA A 238 -24.78 6.63 -2.52
N ARG A 239 -25.67 7.10 -1.62
CA ARG A 239 -27.05 6.58 -1.51
C ARG A 239 -27.81 6.73 -2.82
N ASN A 240 -27.62 7.85 -3.50
CA ASN A 240 -28.23 8.12 -4.78
C ASN A 240 -27.76 7.17 -5.90
N HIS A 241 -26.48 6.78 -5.91
CA HIS A 241 -25.98 5.76 -6.83
C HIS A 241 -26.58 4.39 -6.52
N GLY A 242 -26.60 3.98 -5.24
CA GLY A 242 -27.18 2.71 -4.82
C GLY A 242 -28.68 2.60 -5.12
N ASN A 243 -29.45 3.67 -4.89
CA ASN A 243 -30.87 3.73 -5.28
C ASN A 243 -31.08 3.62 -6.79
N THR A 244 -30.16 4.17 -7.59
CA THR A 244 -30.20 4.07 -9.06
C THR A 244 -29.93 2.64 -9.51
N LEU A 245 -28.93 1.97 -8.91
CA LEU A 245 -28.63 0.55 -9.16
C LEU A 245 -29.80 -0.37 -8.79
N LYS A 246 -30.42 -0.16 -7.62
CA LYS A 246 -31.58 -0.96 -7.19
C LYS A 246 -32.75 -0.78 -8.16
N LEU A 247 -33.01 0.45 -8.62
CA LEU A 247 -34.05 0.69 -9.63
C LEU A 247 -33.73 0.04 -10.98
N LEU A 248 -32.47 0.08 -11.42
CA LEU A 248 -32.03 -0.56 -12.66
C LEU A 248 -32.23 -2.08 -12.60
N HIS A 249 -31.95 -2.71 -11.46
CA HIS A 249 -32.23 -4.12 -11.22
C HIS A 249 -33.74 -4.42 -11.31
N MET A 250 -34.58 -3.66 -10.60
CA MET A 250 -36.04 -3.83 -10.67
C MET A 250 -36.58 -3.69 -12.09
N GLN A 251 -36.04 -2.73 -12.87
CA GLN A 251 -36.41 -2.56 -14.27
C GLN A 251 -35.96 -3.75 -15.13
N GLY A 252 -34.73 -4.25 -14.93
CA GLY A 252 -34.20 -5.41 -15.64
C GLY A 252 -34.94 -6.71 -15.33
N GLU A 253 -35.44 -6.88 -14.10
CA GLU A 253 -36.26 -8.01 -13.68
C GLU A 253 -37.67 -7.96 -14.29
N LEU A 254 -38.33 -6.79 -14.25
CA LEU A 254 -39.71 -6.63 -14.69
C LEU A 254 -39.87 -6.50 -16.21
N LEU A 255 -38.88 -5.92 -16.88
CA LEU A 255 -38.92 -5.54 -18.30
C LEU A 255 -37.71 -6.11 -19.06
N GLN A 256 -37.35 -7.36 -18.79
CA GLN A 256 -36.12 -7.98 -19.31
C GLN A 256 -35.98 -7.88 -20.84
N ASN A 257 -37.07 -7.99 -21.60
CA ASN A 257 -37.08 -7.95 -23.06
C ASN A 257 -36.94 -6.52 -23.62
N ASP A 258 -37.10 -5.49 -22.80
CA ASP A 258 -36.95 -4.09 -23.19
C ASP A 258 -35.50 -3.59 -23.03
N PHE A 259 -34.59 -4.39 -22.46
CA PHE A 259 -33.19 -4.03 -22.30
C PHE A 259 -32.28 -4.97 -23.09
N ALA A 260 -31.27 -4.42 -23.75
CA ALA A 260 -30.20 -5.23 -24.36
C ALA A 260 -29.33 -5.87 -23.27
N PHE A 261 -29.04 -5.14 -22.18
CA PHE A 261 -28.19 -5.57 -21.09
C PHE A 261 -28.89 -5.44 -19.72
N PRO A 262 -29.93 -6.25 -19.44
CA PRO A 262 -30.66 -6.18 -18.18
C PRO A 262 -29.78 -6.57 -16.98
N LEU A 263 -29.89 -5.83 -15.88
CA LEU A 263 -29.20 -6.16 -14.63
C LEU A 263 -29.94 -7.29 -13.89
N LYS A 264 -29.37 -8.51 -13.93
CA LYS A 264 -30.04 -9.74 -13.48
C LYS A 264 -29.95 -9.98 -11.98
N VAL A 265 -28.82 -9.63 -11.36
CA VAL A 265 -28.54 -9.93 -9.95
C VAL A 265 -28.88 -8.72 -9.09
N ASP A 266 -29.48 -8.97 -7.93
CA ASP A 266 -29.81 -7.91 -6.99
C ASP A 266 -28.52 -7.29 -6.39
N PRO A 267 -28.27 -5.98 -6.59
CA PRO A 267 -27.11 -5.33 -5.98
C PRO A 267 -27.16 -5.25 -4.45
N TYR A 268 -28.35 -5.41 -3.84
CA TYR A 268 -28.54 -5.31 -2.40
C TYR A 268 -29.54 -6.36 -1.90
N PRO A 269 -29.14 -7.64 -1.80
CA PRO A 269 -30.04 -8.73 -1.38
C PRO A 269 -30.36 -8.70 0.12
N ASP A 270 -29.37 -8.37 0.96
CA ASP A 270 -29.48 -8.48 2.43
C ASP A 270 -29.63 -7.14 3.16
N GLU A 271 -29.54 -6.01 2.44
CA GLU A 271 -29.52 -4.68 3.03
C GLU A 271 -30.14 -3.63 2.10
N THR A 272 -30.42 -2.42 2.59
CA THR A 272 -30.82 -1.31 1.72
C THR A 272 -29.60 -0.51 1.24
N PRO A 273 -29.70 0.25 0.13
CA PRO A 273 -28.64 1.18 -0.26
C PRO A 273 -28.27 2.20 0.83
N ALA A 274 -29.21 2.54 1.74
CA ALA A 274 -28.94 3.43 2.85
C ALA A 274 -28.08 2.75 3.93
N ASP A 275 -28.44 1.51 4.30
CA ASP A 275 -27.70 0.72 5.30
C ASP A 275 -26.27 0.43 4.83
N PHE A 276 -26.11 0.06 3.54
CA PHE A 276 -24.80 -0.14 2.93
C PHE A 276 -23.91 1.10 3.05
N VAL A 277 -24.46 2.28 2.75
CA VAL A 277 -23.71 3.54 2.84
C VAL A 277 -23.41 3.89 4.29
N ASP A 278 -24.34 3.69 5.21
CA ASP A 278 -24.10 4.01 6.61
C ASP A 278 -23.08 3.07 7.27
N GLY A 279 -23.02 1.81 6.84
CA GLY A 279 -21.96 0.87 7.23
C GLY A 279 -20.61 1.09 6.52
N SER A 280 -20.61 1.77 5.38
CA SER A 280 -19.40 2.00 4.56
C SER A 280 -18.73 3.34 4.82
N PHE A 281 -19.25 4.17 5.74
CA PHE A 281 -18.68 5.46 6.10
C PHE A 281 -18.46 5.57 7.61
N ALA A 282 -17.34 6.16 8.02
CA ALA A 282 -17.01 6.44 9.41
C ALA A 282 -17.86 7.58 9.98
N ARG A 283 -17.73 7.82 11.29
CA ARG A 283 -18.54 8.81 12.03
C ARG A 283 -18.30 10.25 11.58
N ASP A 284 -17.08 10.55 11.16
CA ASP A 284 -16.59 11.81 10.60
C ASP A 284 -16.83 11.94 9.08
N GLY A 285 -17.42 10.92 8.44
CA GLY A 285 -17.94 11.03 7.08
C GLY A 285 -16.99 10.63 5.96
N HIS A 286 -15.84 10.03 6.26
CA HIS A 286 -14.98 9.38 5.26
C HIS A 286 -15.42 7.93 4.98
N PRO A 287 -15.25 7.39 3.76
CA PRO A 287 -15.51 5.98 3.48
C PRO A 287 -14.53 5.07 4.24
N THR A 288 -15.03 4.03 4.91
CA THR A 288 -14.19 3.04 5.63
C THR A 288 -13.57 1.99 4.71
N ARG A 289 -14.12 1.83 3.51
CA ARG A 289 -13.65 0.88 2.49
C ARG A 289 -12.88 1.63 1.42
N PRO A 290 -11.58 1.37 1.20
CA PRO A 290 -10.82 2.04 0.15
C PRO A 290 -11.41 1.74 -1.23
N CYS A 291 -11.53 2.75 -2.08
CA CYS A 291 -11.55 2.53 -3.52
C CYS A 291 -10.18 2.01 -3.91
N ARG A 292 -10.06 1.46 -5.12
CA ARG A 292 -8.77 1.26 -5.78
C ARG A 292 -8.11 2.61 -6.12
N GLY A 293 -7.85 3.45 -5.11
CA GLY A 293 -6.61 4.21 -5.10
C GLY A 293 -5.48 3.20 -4.94
N ARG A 294 -4.39 3.40 -5.69
CA ARG A 294 -3.15 2.63 -5.55
C ARG A 294 -2.88 2.50 -4.05
N THR A 295 -2.69 1.27 -3.54
CA THR A 295 -1.97 1.15 -2.26
C THR A 295 -0.69 1.94 -2.49
N ARG A 296 -0.52 3.08 -1.80
CA ARG A 296 0.65 3.94 -2.00
C ARG A 296 1.87 3.04 -1.91
N ASN A 297 2.81 3.27 -2.83
CA ASN A 297 4.05 2.51 -2.84
C ASN A 297 4.76 2.73 -1.51
N LEU A 298 5.09 1.65 -0.83
CA LEU A 298 5.87 1.68 0.40
C LEU A 298 7.26 2.16 -0.01
N PRO A 299 7.76 3.27 0.55
CA PRO A 299 9.13 3.71 0.29
C PRO A 299 10.10 2.57 0.63
N VAL A 300 11.16 2.41 -0.17
CA VAL A 300 12.16 1.35 0.04
C VAL A 300 12.70 1.35 1.47
N PRO A 301 13.03 2.49 2.11
CA PRO A 301 13.48 2.50 3.51
C PRO A 301 12.46 1.90 4.49
N VAL A 302 11.17 2.19 4.30
CA VAL A 302 10.07 1.64 5.13
C VAL A 302 9.95 0.13 4.91
N PHE A 303 10.09 -0.32 3.66
CA PHE A 303 10.08 -1.76 3.35
C PHE A 303 11.28 -2.49 3.95
N LEU A 304 12.48 -1.90 3.88
CA LEU A 304 13.70 -2.47 4.46
C LEU A 304 13.60 -2.55 5.99
N LYS A 305 13.06 -1.54 6.66
CA LYS A 305 12.78 -1.58 8.10
C LYS A 305 11.82 -2.72 8.47
N LEU A 306 10.75 -2.91 7.68
CA LEU A 306 9.81 -4.03 7.86
C LEU A 306 10.51 -5.39 7.70
N MET A 307 11.33 -5.52 6.67
CA MET A 307 12.08 -6.75 6.38
C MET A 307 13.08 -7.06 7.47
N ASP A 308 13.86 -6.07 7.94
CA ASP A 308 14.82 -6.24 9.04
C ASP A 308 14.13 -6.72 10.32
N ALA A 309 13.06 -6.03 10.73
CA ALA A 309 12.28 -6.43 11.90
C ALA A 309 11.76 -7.87 11.75
N SER A 310 11.22 -8.22 10.58
CA SER A 310 10.69 -9.57 10.33
C SER A 310 11.78 -10.65 10.36
N VAL A 311 12.96 -10.35 9.81
CA VAL A 311 14.12 -11.25 9.81
C VAL A 311 14.62 -11.49 11.24
N ARG A 312 14.77 -10.43 12.05
CA ARG A 312 15.15 -10.54 13.47
C ARG A 312 14.15 -11.39 14.27
N TRP A 313 12.85 -11.14 14.06
CA TRP A 313 11.80 -11.94 14.68
C TRP A 313 11.90 -13.44 14.34
N LEU A 314 12.27 -13.75 13.10
CA LEU A 314 12.44 -15.14 12.68
C LEU A 314 13.76 -15.76 13.15
N ILE A 315 14.86 -15.02 13.05
CA ILE A 315 16.21 -15.56 13.29
C ILE A 315 16.52 -15.59 14.79
N ASP A 316 16.30 -14.46 15.46
CA ASP A 316 16.77 -14.19 16.82
C ASP A 316 15.68 -14.55 17.83
N TYR A 317 14.42 -14.16 17.59
CA TYR A 317 13.37 -14.22 18.61
C TYR A 317 12.49 -15.47 18.55
N ALA A 318 12.41 -16.16 17.41
CA ALA A 318 11.52 -17.32 17.26
C ALA A 318 11.85 -18.46 18.22
N GLU A 319 13.12 -18.89 18.30
CA GLU A 319 13.52 -20.01 19.17
C GLU A 319 13.38 -19.67 20.67
N PRO A 320 13.85 -18.51 21.16
CA PRO A 320 13.61 -18.10 22.55
C PRO A 320 12.12 -18.05 22.92
N LEU A 321 11.26 -17.54 22.02
CA LEU A 321 9.81 -17.48 22.28
C LEU A 321 9.18 -18.88 22.34
N LEU A 322 9.55 -19.78 21.43
CA LEU A 322 9.04 -21.15 21.41
C LEU A 322 9.52 -21.97 22.62
N ALA A 323 10.77 -21.81 23.02
CA ALA A 323 11.31 -22.46 24.22
C ALA A 323 10.61 -21.95 25.49
N LEU A 324 10.36 -20.64 25.58
CA LEU A 324 9.64 -20.04 26.69
C LEU A 324 8.17 -20.51 26.75
N GLU A 325 7.50 -20.68 25.61
CA GLU A 325 6.16 -21.28 25.56
C GLU A 325 6.14 -22.69 26.11
N GLU A 326 7.05 -23.56 25.64
CA GLU A 326 7.11 -24.95 26.07
C GLU A 326 7.30 -25.07 27.58
N GLN A 327 8.20 -24.25 28.15
CA GLN A 327 8.42 -24.18 29.58
C GLN A 327 7.17 -23.70 30.33
N ILE A 328 6.60 -22.55 29.95
CA ILE A 328 5.48 -21.94 30.68
C ILE A 328 4.20 -22.77 30.56
N VAL A 329 3.92 -23.39 29.42
CA VAL A 329 2.75 -24.27 29.24
C VAL A 329 2.87 -25.51 30.12
N THR A 330 4.06 -26.09 30.23
CA THR A 330 4.31 -27.24 31.10
C THR A 330 4.06 -26.88 32.57
N GLU A 331 4.69 -25.79 33.04
CA GLU A 331 4.49 -25.28 34.41
C GLU A 331 3.02 -24.92 34.68
N PHE A 332 2.35 -24.26 33.72
CA PHE A 332 0.94 -23.88 33.85
C PHE A 332 0.02 -25.09 34.02
N ASN A 333 0.20 -26.15 33.23
CA ASN A 333 -0.63 -27.35 33.31
C ASN A 333 -0.47 -28.07 34.65
N GLU A 334 0.74 -28.13 35.21
CA GLU A 334 1.01 -28.68 36.54
C GLU A 334 0.37 -27.85 37.66
N LEU A 335 0.42 -26.51 37.53
CA LEU A 335 -0.17 -25.58 38.49
C LEU A 335 -1.69 -25.56 38.41
N GLU A 336 -2.27 -25.67 37.21
CA GLU A 336 -3.73 -25.70 37.04
C GLU A 336 -4.34 -26.93 37.74
N ALA A 337 -3.68 -28.08 37.67
CA ALA A 337 -4.10 -29.30 38.35
C ALA A 337 -4.09 -29.19 39.89
N SER A 338 -3.27 -28.31 40.47
CA SER A 338 -3.06 -28.20 41.93
C SER A 338 -3.71 -26.97 42.58
N LEU A 339 -3.72 -25.81 41.91
CA LEU A 339 -4.12 -24.52 42.49
C LEU A 339 -5.38 -23.92 41.85
N GLY A 340 -5.91 -24.54 40.79
CA GLY A 340 -7.01 -24.02 39.99
C GLY A 340 -6.58 -22.92 39.00
N ASN A 341 -7.40 -22.74 37.95
CA ASN A 341 -7.05 -21.97 36.75
C ASN A 341 -6.62 -20.51 37.03
N GLU A 342 -7.35 -19.77 37.86
CA GLU A 342 -7.09 -18.35 38.12
C GLU A 342 -5.75 -18.10 38.82
N ARG A 343 -5.37 -18.97 39.77
CA ARG A 343 -4.11 -18.82 40.51
C ARG A 343 -2.91 -19.26 39.67
N ALA A 344 -3.07 -20.35 38.92
CA ALA A 344 -2.07 -20.79 37.94
C ALA A 344 -1.76 -19.70 36.90
N ARG A 345 -2.77 -18.95 36.44
CA ARG A 345 -2.58 -17.84 35.50
C ARG A 345 -1.71 -16.71 36.03
N ARG A 346 -1.88 -16.33 37.30
CA ARG A 346 -1.07 -15.24 37.90
C ARG A 346 0.39 -15.64 38.00
N VAL A 347 0.64 -16.87 38.46
CA VAL A 347 2.00 -17.43 38.53
C VAL A 347 2.64 -17.50 37.14
N ALA A 348 1.91 -17.99 36.13
CA ALA A 348 2.41 -18.03 34.75
C ALA A 348 2.72 -16.62 34.20
N ASN A 349 1.89 -15.61 34.49
CA ASN A 349 2.19 -14.23 34.08
C ASN A 349 3.44 -13.68 34.75
N ALA A 350 3.61 -13.89 36.06
CA ALA A 350 4.79 -13.47 36.80
C ALA A 350 6.04 -14.16 36.24
N ARG A 351 5.94 -15.46 35.98
CA ARG A 351 7.04 -16.25 35.43
C ARG A 351 7.45 -15.82 34.02
N VAL A 352 6.49 -15.51 33.16
CA VAL A 352 6.79 -14.94 31.83
C VAL A 352 7.56 -13.63 31.97
N ARG A 353 7.17 -12.74 32.89
CA ARG A 353 7.91 -11.48 33.10
C ARG A 353 9.33 -11.75 33.57
N GLU A 354 9.50 -12.54 34.62
CA GLU A 354 10.82 -12.90 35.18
C GLU A 354 11.76 -13.50 34.12
N LEU A 355 11.34 -14.60 33.48
CA LEU A 355 12.19 -15.31 32.52
C LEU A 355 12.48 -14.48 31.27
N SER A 356 11.50 -13.68 30.82
CA SER A 356 11.70 -12.82 29.65
C SER A 356 12.56 -11.58 29.96
N SER A 357 12.59 -11.11 31.21
CA SER A 357 13.48 -10.04 31.68
C SER A 357 14.93 -10.49 31.84
N GLU A 358 15.18 -11.78 32.06
CA GLU A 358 16.53 -12.37 32.11
C GLU A 358 17.09 -12.73 30.72
N SER A 359 16.28 -12.57 29.67
CA SER A 359 16.66 -12.87 28.29
C SER A 359 17.79 -11.95 27.80
N GLU A 360 18.76 -12.49 27.07
CA GLU A 360 19.82 -11.70 26.40
C GLU A 360 19.28 -10.76 25.31
N TRP A 361 18.01 -10.97 24.92
CA TRP A 361 17.31 -10.21 23.88
C TRP A 361 16.62 -8.95 24.41
N VAL A 362 16.72 -8.64 25.70
CA VAL A 362 16.23 -7.38 26.27
C VAL A 362 16.94 -6.19 25.62
N ASP A 363 16.18 -5.13 25.34
CA ASP A 363 16.62 -3.88 24.70
C ASP A 363 17.28 -4.04 23.32
N LYS A 364 17.15 -5.22 22.68
CA LYS A 364 17.59 -5.43 21.30
C LYS A 364 16.59 -4.82 20.31
N PRO A 365 17.03 -4.41 19.10
CA PRO A 365 16.15 -3.77 18.12
C PRO A 365 14.93 -4.63 17.77
N CYS A 366 13.74 -4.04 17.82
CA CYS A 366 12.46 -4.71 17.57
C CYS A 366 12.18 -5.93 18.47
N SER A 367 12.85 -6.06 19.61
CA SER A 367 12.71 -7.21 20.50
C SER A 367 11.41 -7.20 21.30
N PRO A 368 10.66 -8.32 21.36
CA PRO A 368 9.50 -8.43 22.24
C PRO A 368 9.87 -8.59 23.71
N PHE A 369 11.13 -8.83 24.03
CA PHE A 369 11.61 -9.02 25.40
C PHE A 369 11.91 -7.67 26.06
N PRO A 370 11.54 -7.47 27.34
CA PRO A 370 10.78 -8.38 28.21
C PRO A 370 9.27 -8.40 27.90
N LEU A 371 8.67 -9.59 27.96
CA LEU A 371 7.26 -9.83 27.70
C LEU A 371 6.38 -9.45 28.90
N ALA A 372 5.14 -9.02 28.62
CA ALA A 372 4.24 -8.51 29.65
C ALA A 372 3.42 -9.60 30.35
N ASN A 373 2.94 -10.62 29.62
CA ASN A 373 1.96 -11.59 30.13
C ASN A 373 2.02 -12.90 29.33
N PHE A 374 1.48 -13.98 29.90
CA PHE A 374 1.29 -15.26 29.23
C PHE A 374 0.23 -15.21 28.10
N ARG A 375 -0.96 -14.64 28.38
CA ARG A 375 -2.13 -14.67 27.46
C ARG A 375 -2.49 -13.30 26.87
N HIS A 376 -3.13 -12.43 27.65
CA HIS A 376 -3.56 -11.11 27.21
C HIS A 376 -2.93 -10.02 28.06
N PHE A 377 -2.45 -8.99 27.39
CA PHE A 377 -2.21 -7.69 28.01
C PHE A 377 -3.46 -6.83 27.80
N ARG A 378 -4.05 -6.36 28.89
CA ARG A 378 -4.86 -5.14 28.88
C ARG A 378 -3.98 -4.08 29.52
N ALA A 379 -3.83 -2.92 28.86
CA ALA A 379 -3.24 -1.75 29.50
C ALA A 379 -3.92 -1.60 30.86
N ALA A 380 -3.12 -1.57 31.93
CA ALA A 380 -3.67 -1.35 33.25
C ALA A 380 -4.43 -0.02 33.21
N SER A 381 -5.69 -0.03 33.65
CA SER A 381 -6.31 1.22 34.10
C SER A 381 -5.37 1.82 35.14
N ASP A 382 -5.24 3.15 35.16
CA ASP A 382 -4.48 3.85 36.20
C ASP A 382 -4.69 3.17 37.55
N SER A 383 -3.56 2.87 38.22
CA SER A 383 -3.59 2.20 39.51
C SER A 383 -4.58 2.93 40.40
N LYS A 384 -5.52 2.19 41.03
CA LYS A 384 -6.49 2.76 41.96
C LYS A 384 -5.81 3.54 43.11
N TYR A 385 -4.54 3.24 43.36
CA TYR A 385 -3.69 3.80 44.39
C TYR A 385 -2.48 4.44 43.73
N ASP A 386 -2.20 5.70 44.08
CA ASP A 386 -0.97 6.38 43.68
C ASP A 386 0.25 5.85 44.45
N ASP A 387 1.44 6.15 43.93
CA ASP A 387 2.71 5.65 44.48
C ASP A 387 3.01 6.20 45.88
N GLU A 388 2.52 7.40 46.20
CA GLU A 388 2.68 8.03 47.52
C GLU A 388 1.90 7.27 48.60
N PHE A 389 0.64 6.92 48.30
CA PHE A 389 -0.21 6.12 49.19
C PHE A 389 0.31 4.69 49.38
N ILE A 390 0.88 4.08 48.33
CA ILE A 390 1.54 2.76 48.44
C ILE A 390 2.76 2.85 49.37
N GLY A 391 3.56 3.92 49.26
CA GLY A 391 4.71 4.17 50.14
C GLY A 391 4.31 4.37 51.61
N GLU A 392 3.16 4.99 51.87
CA GLU A 392 2.63 5.15 53.23
C GLU A 392 2.23 3.79 53.85
N VAL A 393 1.58 2.92 53.07
CA VAL A 393 1.26 1.54 53.50
C VAL A 393 2.54 0.75 53.81
N GLN A 394 3.58 0.87 52.96
CA GLN A 394 4.86 0.20 53.17
C GLN A 394 5.56 0.67 54.46
N THR A 395 5.52 1.98 54.74
CA THR A 395 6.12 2.56 55.95
C THR A 395 5.45 2.04 57.22
N LEU A 396 4.11 1.98 57.24
CA LEU A 396 3.36 1.46 58.40
C LEU A 396 3.59 -0.04 58.62
N LEU A 397 3.69 -0.83 57.55
CA LEU A 397 4.05 -2.25 57.65
C LEU A 397 5.50 -2.44 58.13
N GLY A 398 6.43 -1.59 57.67
CA GLY A 398 7.83 -1.59 58.10
C GLY A 398 8.05 -1.20 59.56
N GLN A 399 7.12 -0.43 60.14
CA GLN A 399 7.06 -0.12 61.57
C GLN A 399 6.52 -1.28 62.43
N GLY A 400 6.19 -2.42 61.82
CA GLY A 400 5.73 -3.63 62.51
C GLY A 400 4.22 -3.69 62.78
N LEU A 401 3.42 -2.76 62.25
CA LEU A 401 1.96 -2.83 62.38
C LEU A 401 1.38 -3.97 61.53
N GLY A 402 0.39 -4.68 62.09
CA GLY A 402 -0.32 -5.72 61.35
C GLY A 402 -1.31 -5.14 60.32
N ALA A 403 -1.63 -5.87 59.25
CA ALA A 403 -2.50 -5.38 58.16
C ALA A 403 -3.87 -4.83 58.62
N ARG A 404 -4.38 -5.31 59.76
CA ARG A 404 -5.62 -4.81 60.38
C ARG A 404 -5.45 -3.43 61.02
N GLU A 405 -4.31 -3.20 61.66
CA GLU A 405 -3.98 -1.95 62.34
C GLU A 405 -3.57 -0.88 61.32
N THR A 406 -2.80 -1.27 60.30
CA THR A 406 -2.49 -0.42 59.14
C THR A 406 -3.77 0.03 58.44
N GLY A 407 -4.74 -0.88 58.24
CA GLY A 407 -6.02 -0.55 57.60
C GLY A 407 -6.86 0.41 58.44
N ALA A 408 -6.89 0.23 59.76
CA ALA A 408 -7.59 1.14 60.67
C ALA A 408 -6.99 2.56 60.66
N ARG A 409 -5.67 2.68 60.45
CA ARG A 409 -4.96 3.97 60.44
C ARG A 409 -5.09 4.73 59.12
N LEU A 410 -5.20 4.01 58.01
CA LEU A 410 -5.36 4.56 56.66
C LEU A 410 -6.83 4.55 56.18
N GLU A 411 -7.77 4.24 57.06
CA GLU A 411 -9.21 4.13 56.77
C GLU A 411 -9.56 3.18 55.61
N ILE A 412 -8.77 2.12 55.43
CA ILE A 412 -8.98 1.08 54.42
C ILE A 412 -9.18 -0.30 55.05
N SER A 413 -9.83 -1.19 54.30
CA SER A 413 -10.07 -2.55 54.79
C SER A 413 -8.75 -3.33 54.96
N LYS A 414 -8.71 -4.27 55.92
CA LYS A 414 -7.59 -5.22 56.07
C LYS A 414 -7.25 -5.91 54.73
N SER A 415 -8.27 -6.32 53.98
CA SER A 415 -8.12 -6.96 52.67
C SER A 415 -7.52 -6.01 51.62
N SER A 416 -7.78 -4.71 51.70
CA SER A 416 -7.12 -3.71 50.85
C SER A 416 -5.64 -3.57 51.19
N VAL A 417 -5.27 -3.58 52.48
CA VAL A 417 -3.85 -3.57 52.89
C VAL A 417 -3.14 -4.85 52.45
N GLU A 418 -3.76 -6.02 52.63
CA GLU A 418 -3.19 -7.30 52.18
C GLU A 418 -3.05 -7.35 50.65
N PHE A 419 -4.01 -6.77 49.92
CA PHE A 419 -3.92 -6.63 48.46
C PHE A 419 -2.78 -5.69 48.05
N ILE A 420 -2.68 -4.50 48.67
CA ILE A 420 -1.62 -3.53 48.35
C ILE A 420 -0.25 -4.14 48.65
N LYS A 421 -0.12 -4.79 49.82
CA LYS A 421 1.09 -5.50 50.22
C LYS A 421 1.47 -6.58 49.20
N ALA A 422 0.55 -7.48 48.87
CA ALA A 422 0.85 -8.58 47.95
C ALA A 422 1.18 -8.11 46.53
N ARG A 423 0.53 -7.04 46.05
CA ARG A 423 0.59 -6.57 44.66
C ARG A 423 1.70 -5.56 44.39
N TYR A 424 1.95 -4.62 45.30
CA TYR A 424 2.85 -3.48 45.06
C TYR A 424 4.09 -3.48 45.96
N ILE A 425 4.03 -4.11 47.14
CA ILE A 425 5.16 -4.12 48.11
C ILE A 425 5.96 -5.41 48.01
N ASP A 426 5.30 -6.56 48.13
CA ASP A 426 5.91 -7.88 47.98
C ASP A 426 6.16 -8.22 46.50
N ASP A 427 5.59 -7.44 45.57
CA ASP A 427 5.58 -7.63 44.11
C ASP A 427 5.44 -9.10 43.66
N ARG A 428 4.53 -9.86 44.29
CA ARG A 428 4.43 -11.32 44.07
C ARG A 428 4.07 -11.74 42.66
N ASP A 429 3.60 -10.79 41.85
CA ASP A 429 3.22 -10.99 40.45
C ASP A 429 4.24 -10.32 39.49
N SER A 430 5.37 -9.84 40.00
CA SER A 430 6.48 -9.24 39.22
C SER A 430 6.03 -8.09 38.32
N HIS A 431 5.12 -7.25 38.82
CA HIS A 431 4.57 -6.08 38.13
C HIS A 431 5.55 -4.89 38.10
N SER A 432 6.56 -4.86 38.95
CA SER A 432 7.59 -3.81 38.94
C SER A 432 8.57 -3.94 37.77
N LEU A 433 8.63 -5.11 37.12
CA LEU A 433 9.50 -5.36 35.98
C LEU A 433 9.03 -4.53 34.77
N ARG A 434 9.98 -3.90 34.07
CA ARG A 434 9.71 -3.23 32.79
C ARG A 434 9.32 -4.28 31.76
N THR A 435 8.33 -3.97 30.91
CA THR A 435 7.83 -4.86 29.85
C THR A 435 7.55 -4.06 28.58
N THR A 436 7.57 -4.71 27.42
CA THR A 436 7.24 -4.13 26.12
C THR A 436 5.74 -3.96 25.88
N GLY A 437 4.89 -4.43 26.80
CA GLY A 437 3.44 -4.50 26.63
C GLY A 437 2.96 -5.64 25.71
N VAL A 438 3.86 -6.42 25.13
CA VAL A 438 3.53 -7.57 24.28
C VAL A 438 3.37 -8.83 25.12
N SER A 439 2.27 -9.57 24.95
CA SER A 439 2.10 -10.89 25.61
C SER A 439 2.75 -12.01 24.80
N LEU A 440 3.16 -13.09 25.47
CA LEU A 440 3.74 -14.28 24.84
C LEU A 440 2.82 -14.85 23.76
N ASN A 441 1.52 -14.97 24.06
CA ASN A 441 0.52 -15.39 23.07
C ASN A 441 0.48 -14.48 21.83
N TYR A 442 0.54 -13.16 22.00
CA TYR A 442 0.46 -12.23 20.88
C TYR A 442 1.74 -12.24 20.05
N ALA A 443 2.90 -12.38 20.70
CA ALA A 443 4.18 -12.56 20.03
C ALA A 443 4.18 -13.83 19.15
N LEU A 444 3.77 -14.98 19.70
CA LEU A 444 3.82 -16.28 19.01
C LEU A 444 2.74 -16.49 17.96
N TYR A 445 1.51 -16.03 18.21
CA TYR A 445 0.35 -16.35 17.37
C TYR A 445 -0.17 -15.18 16.54
N SER A 446 0.42 -13.98 16.69
CA SER A 446 0.12 -12.82 15.83
C SER A 446 1.36 -12.29 15.12
N TYR A 447 2.36 -11.80 15.87
CA TYR A 447 3.54 -11.13 15.28
C TYR A 447 4.47 -12.09 14.56
N LEU A 448 4.80 -13.24 15.14
CA LEU A 448 5.72 -14.20 14.53
C LEU A 448 5.16 -14.80 13.21
N PRO A 449 3.88 -15.24 13.10
CA PRO A 449 3.31 -15.66 11.83
C PRO A 449 3.20 -14.52 10.81
N PHE A 450 2.95 -13.29 11.27
CA PHE A 450 2.97 -12.11 10.41
C PHE A 450 4.38 -11.87 9.81
N CYS A 451 5.43 -11.92 10.62
CA CYS A 451 6.82 -11.81 10.17
C CYS A 451 7.20 -12.94 9.19
N CYS A 452 6.77 -14.18 9.46
CA CYS A 452 6.94 -15.30 8.52
C CYS A 452 6.25 -15.02 7.19
N SER A 453 5.06 -14.42 7.22
CA SER A 453 4.29 -14.07 6.01
C SER A 453 4.97 -12.97 5.20
N VAL A 454 5.52 -11.95 5.86
CA VAL A 454 6.32 -10.89 5.23
C VAL A 454 7.51 -11.50 4.48
N ILE A 455 8.26 -12.40 5.14
CA ILE A 455 9.40 -13.11 4.52
C ILE A 455 8.95 -13.97 3.34
N LEU A 456 7.87 -14.74 3.51
CA LEU A 456 7.32 -15.57 2.44
C LEU A 456 6.91 -14.73 1.22
N LEU A 457 6.17 -13.63 1.44
CA LEU A 457 5.76 -12.73 0.36
C LEU A 457 6.96 -12.07 -0.33
N ALA A 458 7.93 -11.61 0.44
CA ALA A 458 9.11 -10.92 -0.07
C ALA A 458 10.03 -11.84 -0.88
N PHE A 459 10.27 -13.08 -0.45
CA PHE A 459 11.26 -13.97 -1.08
C PHE A 459 10.68 -14.97 -2.08
N THR A 460 9.35 -15.16 -2.13
CA THR A 460 8.71 -16.06 -3.10
C THR A 460 7.93 -15.31 -4.18
N ALA A 461 7.75 -13.99 -4.04
CA ALA A 461 6.82 -13.18 -4.83
C ALA A 461 5.39 -13.78 -4.90
N GLY A 462 5.00 -14.53 -3.86
CA GLY A 462 3.71 -15.20 -3.76
C GLY A 462 2.52 -14.24 -3.75
N ARG A 463 1.31 -14.77 -4.00
CA ARG A 463 0.06 -14.05 -3.70
C ARG A 463 -0.33 -14.27 -2.26
N GLU A 464 -1.07 -13.35 -1.66
CA GLU A 464 -1.55 -13.51 -0.28
C GLU A 464 -2.36 -14.82 -0.11
N SER A 465 -3.22 -15.12 -1.09
CA SER A 465 -3.98 -16.38 -1.14
C SER A 465 -3.09 -17.62 -1.31
N SER A 466 -1.94 -17.52 -1.97
CA SER A 466 -0.96 -18.62 -2.05
C SER A 466 -0.29 -18.88 -0.71
N ILE A 467 0.05 -17.81 0.01
CA ILE A 467 0.68 -17.90 1.33
C ILE A 467 -0.33 -18.41 2.35
N GLY A 468 -1.57 -17.91 2.33
CA GLY A 468 -2.64 -18.39 3.21
C GLY A 468 -2.98 -19.88 3.04
N ASP A 469 -2.76 -20.45 1.85
CA ASP A 469 -3.01 -21.86 1.52
C ASP A 469 -1.80 -22.79 1.77
N LEU A 470 -0.73 -22.28 2.42
CA LEU A 470 0.50 -23.06 2.66
C LEU A 470 0.21 -24.34 3.46
N ARG A 471 0.78 -25.48 3.01
CA ARG A 471 0.58 -26.81 3.59
C ARG A 471 1.85 -27.35 4.26
N PHE A 472 1.66 -28.24 5.23
CA PHE A 472 2.73 -28.99 5.87
C PHE A 472 3.55 -29.80 4.86
N GLY A 473 4.88 -29.75 4.97
CA GLY A 473 5.78 -30.43 4.05
C GLY A 473 5.88 -29.77 2.67
N CYS A 474 5.60 -28.45 2.57
CA CYS A 474 5.71 -27.72 1.31
C CYS A 474 7.16 -27.50 0.85
N MET A 475 8.16 -27.69 1.73
CA MET A 475 9.57 -27.52 1.40
C MET A 475 10.19 -28.80 0.81
N LYS A 476 11.00 -28.62 -0.23
CA LYS A 476 11.73 -29.70 -0.91
C LYS A 476 13.19 -29.29 -1.13
N LYS A 477 14.08 -30.28 -1.15
CA LYS A 477 15.48 -30.11 -1.57
C LYS A 477 15.72 -30.96 -2.81
N ILE A 478 16.09 -30.33 -3.92
CA ILE A 478 16.36 -30.98 -5.20
C ILE A 478 17.76 -30.54 -5.63
N ALA A 479 18.68 -31.50 -5.79
CA ALA A 479 20.07 -31.24 -6.19
C ALA A 479 20.81 -30.18 -5.32
N GLY A 480 20.54 -30.16 -4.02
CA GLY A 480 21.14 -29.19 -3.08
C GLY A 480 20.46 -27.81 -3.06
N LEU A 481 19.54 -27.54 -3.99
CA LEU A 481 18.74 -26.32 -4.04
C LEU A 481 17.40 -26.50 -3.32
N ARG A 482 16.89 -25.43 -2.73
CA ARG A 482 15.65 -25.42 -1.95
C ARG A 482 14.47 -24.97 -2.81
N TYR A 483 13.35 -25.65 -2.67
CA TYR A 483 12.10 -25.33 -3.34
C TYR A 483 10.94 -25.28 -2.35
N ILE A 484 10.00 -24.38 -2.59
CA ILE A 484 8.72 -24.29 -1.87
C ILE A 484 7.57 -24.59 -2.82
N ASN A 485 6.67 -25.46 -2.39
CA ASN A 485 5.46 -25.82 -3.12
C ASN A 485 4.32 -24.86 -2.77
N LEU A 486 3.87 -24.05 -3.74
CA LEU A 486 2.82 -23.04 -3.54
C LEU A 486 1.69 -23.23 -4.55
N TYR A 487 0.44 -23.02 -4.10
CA TYR A 487 -0.71 -22.95 -5.01
C TYR A 487 -0.70 -21.63 -5.77
N ILE A 488 -0.82 -21.66 -7.10
CA ILE A 488 -0.79 -20.46 -7.96
C ILE A 488 -2.23 -20.12 -8.44
N PRO A 489 -2.94 -19.12 -7.85
CA PRO A 489 -4.40 -19.01 -8.01
C PRO A 489 -4.88 -18.45 -9.35
N LYS A 490 -4.22 -17.41 -9.90
CA LYS A 490 -4.75 -16.71 -11.09
C LYS A 490 -4.28 -17.29 -12.42
N THR A 491 -2.99 -17.65 -12.51
CA THR A 491 -2.36 -18.01 -13.80
C THR A 491 -2.44 -19.51 -14.07
N LEU A 492 -1.88 -20.33 -13.18
CA LEU A 492 -1.77 -21.78 -13.41
C LEU A 492 -2.86 -22.61 -12.72
N ARG A 493 -3.48 -22.11 -11.64
CA ARG A 493 -4.51 -22.80 -10.83
C ARG A 493 -4.08 -24.18 -10.32
N ARG A 494 -2.80 -24.35 -10.01
CA ARG A 494 -2.21 -25.60 -9.51
C ARG A 494 -1.03 -25.32 -8.57
N TYR A 495 -0.60 -26.35 -7.85
CA TYR A 495 0.61 -26.31 -7.03
C TYR A 495 1.87 -26.40 -7.90
N GLU A 496 2.86 -25.57 -7.58
CA GLU A 496 4.14 -25.49 -8.29
C GLU A 496 5.30 -25.37 -7.32
N ASP A 497 6.44 -25.93 -7.72
CA ASP A 497 7.69 -25.82 -6.97
C ASP A 497 8.45 -24.55 -7.41
N LEU A 498 8.68 -23.65 -6.47
CA LEU A 498 9.41 -22.39 -6.67
C LEU A 498 10.76 -22.45 -5.96
N PRO A 499 11.88 -22.11 -6.62
CA PRO A 499 13.17 -22.03 -5.95
C PRO A 499 13.12 -20.97 -4.85
N THR A 500 13.79 -21.23 -3.73
CA THR A 500 13.72 -20.38 -2.54
C THR A 500 15.00 -20.41 -1.72
N VAL A 501 15.03 -19.59 -0.66
CA VAL A 501 16.20 -19.40 0.22
C VAL A 501 16.03 -20.10 1.58
N GLU A 502 17.12 -20.26 2.30
CA GLU A 502 17.14 -20.87 3.64
C GLU A 502 16.25 -20.11 4.64
N LEU A 503 16.15 -18.79 4.51
CA LEU A 503 15.29 -17.98 5.36
C LEU A 503 13.81 -18.39 5.22
N VAL A 504 13.37 -18.75 4.02
CA VAL A 504 12.01 -19.26 3.78
C VAL A 504 11.82 -20.64 4.39
N GLU A 505 12.82 -21.52 4.29
CA GLU A 505 12.79 -22.83 4.98
C GLU A 505 12.62 -22.64 6.51
N LYS A 506 13.35 -21.68 7.11
CA LYS A 506 13.21 -21.35 8.53
C LYS A 506 11.82 -20.80 8.87
N ALA A 507 11.27 -19.92 8.04
CA ALA A 507 9.92 -19.38 8.21
C ALA A 507 8.86 -20.50 8.19
N VAL A 508 8.97 -21.42 7.22
CA VAL A 508 8.07 -22.58 7.14
C VAL A 508 8.23 -23.47 8.36
N SER A 509 9.45 -23.78 8.79
CA SER A 509 9.71 -24.60 9.99
C SER A 509 9.05 -24.01 11.25
N VAL A 510 9.12 -22.69 11.44
CA VAL A 510 8.45 -22.01 12.56
C VAL A 510 6.92 -22.14 12.45
N LEU A 511 6.35 -21.90 11.26
CA LEU A 511 4.92 -22.08 11.03
C LEU A 511 4.46 -23.53 11.24
N GLU A 512 5.26 -24.52 10.82
CA GLU A 512 4.99 -25.94 11.02
C GLU A 512 4.95 -26.32 12.51
N ARG A 513 5.82 -25.73 13.33
CA ARG A 513 5.80 -25.89 14.80
C ARG A 513 4.55 -25.25 15.40
N LEU A 514 4.30 -23.98 15.12
CA LEU A 514 3.18 -23.23 15.69
C LEU A 514 1.81 -23.84 15.34
N SER A 515 1.65 -24.36 14.12
CA SER A 515 0.38 -24.95 13.69
C SER A 515 0.23 -26.43 14.05
N ALA A 516 1.22 -27.08 14.68
CA ALA A 516 1.23 -28.53 14.90
C ALA A 516 0.01 -29.03 15.68
N THR A 517 -0.36 -28.35 16.76
CA THR A 517 -1.51 -28.72 17.60
C THR A 517 -2.83 -28.45 16.88
N ALA A 518 -2.93 -27.31 16.17
CA ALA A 518 -4.09 -26.97 15.37
C ALA A 518 -4.36 -27.98 14.26
N ARG A 519 -3.32 -28.38 13.50
CA ARG A 519 -3.41 -29.41 12.45
C ARG A 519 -3.93 -30.74 12.99
N LYS A 520 -3.48 -31.15 14.17
CA LYS A 520 -3.98 -32.38 14.84
C LYS A 520 -5.46 -32.25 15.20
N LYS A 521 -5.91 -31.09 15.71
CA LYS A 521 -7.30 -30.85 16.09
C LYS A 521 -8.24 -30.80 14.87
N THR A 522 -7.85 -30.10 13.80
CA THR A 522 -8.68 -29.90 12.60
C THR A 522 -8.58 -31.02 11.57
N ARG A 523 -7.54 -31.88 11.67
CA ARG A 523 -7.18 -32.89 10.65
C ARG A 523 -6.91 -32.27 9.27
N SER A 524 -6.38 -31.05 9.25
CA SER A 524 -5.97 -30.35 8.04
C SER A 524 -4.45 -30.17 8.02
N ASP A 525 -3.88 -30.11 6.83
CA ASP A 525 -2.46 -29.88 6.57
C ASP A 525 -2.09 -28.39 6.45
N HIS A 526 -3.03 -27.44 6.54
CA HIS A 526 -2.73 -26.01 6.44
C HIS A 526 -1.82 -25.51 7.56
N LEU A 527 -0.98 -24.51 7.26
CA LEU A 527 -0.04 -23.91 8.22
C LEU A 527 -0.56 -22.64 8.90
N PHE A 528 -1.48 -21.90 8.28
CA PHE A 528 -2.08 -20.69 8.87
C PHE A 528 -3.29 -21.00 9.76
N GLN A 529 -3.12 -21.96 10.66
CA GLN A 529 -4.10 -22.35 11.66
C GLN A 529 -3.39 -22.58 12.99
N PHE A 530 -3.87 -21.93 14.04
CA PHE A 530 -3.18 -21.85 15.32
C PHE A 530 -4.13 -22.15 16.46
N ASP A 531 -3.64 -22.95 17.40
CA ASP A 531 -4.32 -23.29 18.64
C ASP A 531 -3.68 -22.43 19.73
N ASP A 532 -4.19 -21.21 19.86
CA ASP A 532 -3.57 -20.18 20.71
C ASP A 532 -3.69 -20.52 22.22
N LEU A 533 -2.96 -19.80 23.06
CA LEU A 533 -2.95 -20.03 24.52
C LEU A 533 -4.25 -19.57 25.20
N VAL A 534 -5.19 -18.96 24.48
CA VAL A 534 -6.34 -18.24 25.04
C VAL A 534 -7.65 -18.99 24.83
N GLY A 535 -7.83 -19.60 23.65
CA GLY A 535 -9.12 -20.05 23.16
C GLY A 535 -9.19 -21.54 22.87
N ASP A 536 -10.38 -22.10 23.04
CA ASP A 536 -10.66 -23.51 22.72
C ASP A 536 -10.85 -23.78 21.21
N ARG A 537 -10.60 -22.77 20.37
CA ARG A 537 -10.86 -22.81 18.93
C ARG A 537 -9.61 -22.47 18.16
N VAL A 538 -9.37 -23.24 17.11
CA VAL A 538 -8.32 -22.97 16.13
C VAL A 538 -8.67 -21.69 15.35
N LYS A 539 -7.70 -20.78 15.25
CA LYS A 539 -7.84 -19.47 14.57
C LYS A 539 -6.77 -19.31 13.48
N GLY A 540 -7.07 -18.51 12.47
CA GLY A 540 -6.06 -18.01 11.53
C GLY A 540 -5.58 -16.61 11.92
N VAL A 541 -4.51 -16.15 11.28
CA VAL A 541 -4.03 -14.76 11.43
C VAL A 541 -4.67 -13.90 10.35
N ARG A 542 -5.29 -12.78 10.76
CA ARG A 542 -5.79 -11.75 9.84
C ARG A 542 -4.79 -10.60 9.79
N PHE A 543 -4.04 -10.49 8.69
CA PHE A 543 -2.96 -9.50 8.58
C PHE A 543 -3.43 -8.07 8.81
N ASP A 544 -4.61 -7.71 8.32
CA ASP A 544 -5.24 -6.38 8.53
C ASP A 544 -5.38 -5.97 10.00
N THR A 545 -5.44 -6.95 10.91
CA THR A 545 -5.60 -6.70 12.35
C THR A 545 -4.28 -6.67 13.11
N VAL A 546 -3.20 -7.16 12.50
CA VAL A 546 -1.90 -7.34 13.16
C VAL A 546 -0.91 -6.26 12.78
N TYR A 547 -0.86 -5.88 11.48
CA TYR A 547 0.15 -4.93 11.00
C TYR A 547 0.13 -3.56 11.71
N PRO A 548 -1.02 -2.95 12.10
CA PRO A 548 -1.00 -1.65 12.77
C PRO A 548 -0.28 -1.70 14.11
N ASN A 549 -0.58 -2.70 14.94
CA ASN A 549 0.05 -2.88 16.24
C ASN A 549 1.54 -3.24 16.09
N PHE A 550 1.89 -4.04 15.09
CA PHE A 550 3.28 -4.37 14.82
C PHE A 550 4.06 -3.13 14.34
N PHE A 551 3.46 -2.28 13.53
CA PHE A 551 4.08 -1.05 13.03
C PHE A 551 4.31 -0.06 14.16
N ASP A 552 3.34 0.13 15.06
CA ASP A 552 3.55 0.89 16.30
C ASP A 552 4.69 0.30 17.14
N PHE A 553 4.72 -1.02 17.28
CA PHE A 553 5.71 -1.71 18.09
C PHE A 553 7.16 -1.53 17.57
N ILE A 554 7.35 -1.46 16.25
CA ILE A 554 8.68 -1.22 15.64
C ILE A 554 8.95 0.26 15.29
N ASP A 555 8.06 1.15 15.74
CA ASP A 555 8.11 2.58 15.46
C ASP A 555 8.23 2.88 13.95
N MET A 556 7.36 2.26 13.15
CA MET A 556 7.37 2.43 11.70
C MET A 556 7.02 3.86 11.31
N PRO A 557 7.74 4.50 10.37
CA PRO A 557 7.35 5.81 9.85
C PRO A 557 5.91 5.80 9.35
N ARG A 558 5.14 6.81 9.74
CA ARG A 558 3.77 7.03 9.26
C ARG A 558 3.79 7.66 7.87
N ASP A 559 2.70 7.55 7.14
CA ASP A 559 2.56 8.27 5.88
C ASP A 559 2.33 9.79 6.10
N GLU A 560 2.26 10.56 5.02
CA GLU A 560 2.04 12.02 5.05
C GLU A 560 0.76 12.43 5.78
N ASP A 561 -0.23 11.54 5.84
CA ASP A 561 -1.52 11.73 6.50
C ASP A 561 -1.50 11.27 7.98
N GLY A 562 -0.35 10.80 8.47
CA GLY A 562 -0.17 10.27 9.82
C GLY A 562 -0.76 8.87 10.03
N ALA A 563 -1.15 8.17 8.97
CA ALA A 563 -1.69 6.82 9.01
C ALA A 563 -0.57 5.76 8.84
N PHE A 564 -0.88 4.50 9.20
CA PHE A 564 0.02 3.39 8.89
C PHE A 564 -0.04 3.04 7.42
N TRP A 565 1.13 2.72 6.86
CA TRP A 565 1.20 2.15 5.53
C TRP A 565 0.38 0.87 5.41
N LYS A 566 -0.49 0.82 4.40
CA LYS A 566 -1.25 -0.40 4.12
C LYS A 566 -0.42 -1.37 3.30
N LEU A 567 -0.27 -2.59 3.79
CA LEU A 567 0.43 -3.65 3.07
C LEU A 567 -0.46 -4.24 1.95
N SER A 568 0.16 -4.58 0.81
CA SER A 568 -0.52 -5.34 -0.25
C SER A 568 0.46 -6.26 -0.99
N GLU A 569 -0.02 -7.38 -1.54
CA GLU A 569 0.81 -8.33 -2.30
C GLU A 569 1.58 -7.69 -3.47
N HIS A 570 1.04 -6.61 -4.03
CA HIS A 570 1.66 -5.89 -5.14
C HIS A 570 2.92 -5.13 -4.70
N GLN A 571 2.96 -4.64 -3.45
CA GLN A 571 4.15 -3.99 -2.86
C GLN A 571 5.30 -4.98 -2.75
N PHE A 572 5.05 -6.17 -2.21
CA PHE A 572 6.06 -7.22 -2.03
C PHE A 572 6.63 -7.72 -3.37
N ARG A 573 5.77 -7.89 -4.37
CA ARG A 573 6.18 -8.31 -5.73
C ARG A 573 7.03 -7.24 -6.42
N ARG A 574 6.70 -5.96 -6.25
CA ARG A 574 7.52 -4.85 -6.75
C ARG A 574 8.89 -4.84 -6.08
N PHE A 575 8.93 -4.92 -4.75
CA PHE A 575 10.18 -4.97 -4.01
C PHE A 575 11.07 -6.13 -4.45
N PHE A 576 10.51 -7.34 -4.60
CA PHE A 576 11.25 -8.49 -5.11
C PHE A 576 11.86 -8.22 -6.49
N ALA A 577 11.09 -7.63 -7.41
CA ALA A 577 11.59 -7.28 -8.75
C ALA A 577 12.73 -6.24 -8.68
N ILE A 578 12.57 -5.18 -7.88
CA ILE A 578 13.61 -4.16 -7.66
C ILE A 578 14.88 -4.79 -7.11
N MET A 579 14.78 -5.61 -6.07
CA MET A 579 15.93 -6.27 -5.44
C MET A 579 16.62 -7.28 -6.37
N TYR A 580 15.85 -7.99 -7.22
CA TYR A 580 16.40 -8.89 -8.23
C TYR A 580 17.30 -8.14 -9.22
N PHE A 581 16.83 -7.00 -9.76
CA PHE A 581 17.67 -6.17 -10.63
C PHE A 581 18.86 -5.54 -9.90
N TYR A 582 18.66 -5.06 -8.68
CA TYR A 582 19.77 -4.53 -7.88
C TYR A 582 20.89 -5.56 -7.67
N ARG A 583 20.52 -6.81 -7.37
CA ARG A 583 21.50 -7.87 -7.07
C ARG A 583 22.14 -8.50 -8.31
N TYR A 584 21.39 -8.65 -9.40
CA TYR A 584 21.80 -9.45 -10.56
C TYR A 584 21.92 -8.64 -11.87
N GLY A 585 21.48 -7.38 -11.89
CA GLY A 585 21.40 -6.56 -13.10
C GLY A 585 22.67 -5.78 -13.46
N LYS A 586 23.72 -5.79 -12.63
CA LYS A 586 24.94 -5.00 -12.87
C LYS A 586 25.98 -5.69 -13.78
N ASP A 587 25.97 -7.02 -13.91
CA ASP A 587 27.11 -7.75 -14.52
C ASP A 587 26.79 -8.59 -15.78
N ASN A 588 25.54 -8.73 -16.20
CA ASN A 588 25.16 -9.40 -17.45
C ASN A 588 23.76 -8.95 -17.85
N ASP A 589 23.38 -9.15 -19.13
CA ASP A 589 21.99 -9.16 -19.59
C ASP A 589 21.12 -9.85 -18.55
N SER A 590 20.43 -9.07 -17.71
CA SER A 590 19.68 -9.62 -16.58
C SER A 590 18.59 -10.49 -17.19
N ASP A 591 18.62 -11.78 -16.89
CA ASP A 591 17.71 -12.75 -17.51
C ASP A 591 16.27 -12.45 -17.06
N PHE A 592 15.60 -11.62 -17.86
CA PHE A 592 14.21 -11.22 -17.69
C PHE A 592 13.28 -12.44 -17.71
N GLU A 593 13.66 -13.52 -18.42
CA GLU A 593 12.89 -14.76 -18.43
C GLU A 593 12.88 -15.42 -17.05
N SER A 594 14.02 -15.39 -16.34
CA SER A 594 14.12 -15.85 -14.95
C SER A 594 13.23 -15.02 -14.01
N LEU A 595 13.21 -13.69 -14.12
CA LEU A 595 12.30 -12.87 -13.30
C LEU A 595 10.82 -13.14 -13.63
N MET A 596 10.46 -13.22 -14.91
CA MET A 596 9.11 -13.57 -15.34
C MET A 596 8.69 -14.95 -14.85
N TYR A 597 9.64 -15.90 -14.81
CA TYR A 597 9.44 -17.24 -14.26
C TYR A 597 9.12 -17.18 -12.75
N PHE A 598 9.83 -16.37 -11.95
CA PHE A 598 9.54 -16.16 -10.53
C PHE A 598 8.20 -15.46 -10.28
N LEU A 599 7.88 -14.43 -11.05
CA LEU A 599 6.62 -13.68 -10.92
C LEU A 599 5.41 -14.43 -11.50
N ARG A 600 5.65 -15.51 -12.25
CA ARG A 600 4.66 -16.28 -13.02
C ARG A 600 3.86 -15.39 -13.97
N HIS A 601 4.55 -14.45 -14.61
CA HIS A 601 3.99 -13.60 -15.64
C HIS A 601 4.04 -14.30 -16.99
N CYS A 602 2.92 -14.26 -17.71
CA CYS A 602 2.82 -14.82 -19.05
C CYS A 602 3.19 -13.83 -20.16
N ASP A 603 3.37 -12.54 -19.82
CA ASP A 603 3.65 -11.44 -20.75
C ASP A 603 4.53 -10.38 -20.05
N TRP A 604 5.46 -9.81 -20.82
CA TRP A 604 6.35 -8.72 -20.44
C TRP A 604 5.60 -7.47 -19.96
N SER A 605 4.45 -7.15 -20.56
CA SER A 605 3.63 -5.99 -20.20
C SER A 605 3.18 -5.98 -18.73
N MET A 606 3.18 -7.14 -18.07
CA MET A 606 2.90 -7.27 -16.63
C MET A 606 4.13 -7.04 -15.76
N THR A 607 5.34 -7.36 -16.25
CA THR A 607 6.61 -7.14 -15.57
C THR A 607 7.07 -5.68 -15.68
N ASP A 608 6.84 -5.05 -16.82
CA ASP A 608 7.14 -3.64 -17.13
C ASP A 608 6.54 -2.67 -16.10
N ARG A 609 5.33 -2.95 -15.59
CA ARG A 609 4.67 -2.17 -14.53
C ARG A 609 5.44 -2.10 -13.20
N TYR A 610 6.43 -2.98 -13.01
CA TYR A 610 7.27 -3.02 -11.82
C TYR A 610 8.65 -2.36 -12.03
N LEU A 611 9.00 -1.98 -13.28
CA LEU A 611 10.38 -1.74 -13.72
C LEU A 611 10.64 -0.39 -14.40
N THR A 612 9.74 0.58 -14.33
CA THR A 612 9.92 1.90 -14.98
C THR A 612 11.25 2.57 -14.55
N GLU A 613 12.17 2.75 -15.51
CA GLU A 613 13.57 3.19 -15.33
C GLU A 613 13.73 4.53 -14.59
N GLU A 614 12.76 5.44 -14.75
CA GLU A 614 12.81 6.81 -14.18
C GLU A 614 12.47 6.86 -12.67
N GLU A 615 11.65 5.92 -12.20
CA GLU A 615 11.36 5.71 -10.77
C GLU A 615 12.50 4.90 -10.12
N GLN A 616 13.09 3.95 -10.85
CA GLN A 616 14.25 3.18 -10.38
C GLN A 616 15.46 4.08 -10.15
N GLY A 617 15.89 4.86 -11.15
CA GLY A 617 17.08 5.71 -11.03
C GLY A 617 16.99 6.74 -9.90
N ARG A 618 15.79 7.24 -9.60
CA ARG A 618 15.53 8.21 -8.52
C ARG A 618 15.53 7.55 -7.14
N ILE A 619 14.83 6.42 -6.99
CA ILE A 619 14.81 5.64 -5.73
C ILE A 619 16.21 5.09 -5.41
N PHE A 620 16.97 4.65 -6.42
CA PHE A 620 18.35 4.20 -6.26
C PHE A 620 19.29 5.34 -5.86
N ARG A 621 19.20 6.51 -6.51
CA ARG A 621 19.98 7.69 -6.10
C ARG A 621 19.61 8.17 -4.71
N GLU A 622 18.33 8.25 -4.36
CA GLU A 622 17.91 8.67 -3.02
C GLU A 622 18.42 7.70 -1.94
N VAL A 623 18.24 6.39 -2.10
CA VAL A 623 18.68 5.39 -1.10
C VAL A 623 20.21 5.30 -1.04
N GLU A 624 20.92 5.39 -2.18
CA GLU A 624 22.39 5.41 -2.21
C GLU A 624 22.95 6.73 -1.65
N GLU A 625 22.37 7.89 -1.97
CA GLU A 625 22.78 9.21 -1.46
C GLU A 625 22.48 9.39 0.04
N GLU A 626 21.33 8.92 0.55
CA GLU A 626 20.99 8.97 1.99
C GLU A 626 21.91 8.04 2.80
N TRP A 627 22.23 6.86 2.25
CA TRP A 627 23.10 5.89 2.90
C TRP A 627 24.57 6.30 2.84
N LEU A 628 25.07 6.77 1.68
CA LEU A 628 26.44 7.28 1.52
C LEU A 628 26.65 8.56 2.33
N SER A 629 25.71 9.50 2.33
CA SER A 629 25.82 10.73 3.13
C SER A 629 25.89 10.40 4.63
N HIS A 630 25.09 9.46 5.14
CA HIS A 630 25.11 9.13 6.55
C HIS A 630 26.36 8.32 6.96
N VAL A 631 26.84 7.39 6.12
CA VAL A 631 28.04 6.57 6.39
C VAL A 631 29.33 7.40 6.28
N ILE A 632 29.41 8.31 5.32
CA ILE A 632 30.57 9.22 5.14
C ILE A 632 30.62 10.27 6.26
N VAL A 633 29.48 10.78 6.72
CA VAL A 633 29.41 11.87 7.72
C VAL A 633 29.63 11.38 9.16
N THR A 634 29.12 10.20 9.52
CA THR A 634 29.06 9.78 10.94
C THR A 634 30.04 8.68 11.33
N GLY A 635 30.67 8.01 10.36
CA GLY A 635 31.54 6.85 10.60
C GLY A 635 30.84 5.68 11.32
N LYS A 636 29.50 5.74 11.46
CA LYS A 636 28.66 4.71 12.07
C LYS A 636 27.55 4.35 11.08
N PRO A 637 27.22 3.05 10.94
CA PRO A 637 26.10 2.66 10.10
C PRO A 637 24.80 3.24 10.69
N VAL A 638 23.86 3.59 9.80
CA VAL A 638 22.44 3.67 10.14
C VAL A 638 22.05 2.27 10.57
N ASP A 639 22.03 2.05 11.89
CA ASP A 639 21.63 0.82 12.55
C ASP A 639 22.59 -0.39 12.37
N GLN A 640 22.83 -1.09 13.48
CA GLN A 640 23.70 -2.28 13.53
C GLN A 640 23.10 -3.48 12.76
N SER A 641 21.81 -3.40 12.40
CA SER A 641 21.02 -4.42 11.68
C SER A 641 21.51 -4.73 10.28
N LEU A 642 21.97 -3.71 9.56
CA LEU A 642 22.32 -3.83 8.14
C LEU A 642 23.63 -4.61 7.92
N GLN A 643 24.40 -4.87 8.99
CA GLN A 643 25.68 -5.59 8.88
C GLN A 643 25.52 -7.09 8.58
N ASN A 644 24.40 -7.71 8.96
CA ASN A 644 24.25 -9.17 8.88
C ASN A 644 23.71 -9.67 7.54
N LEU A 645 23.04 -8.82 6.75
CA LEU A 645 22.55 -9.17 5.41
C LEU A 645 23.64 -9.06 4.32
N MET A 646 24.83 -8.57 4.66
CA MET A 646 25.93 -8.33 3.72
C MET A 646 27.28 -8.65 4.37
N VAL A 647 27.68 -9.94 4.34
CA VAL A 647 28.96 -10.45 4.87
C VAL A 647 30.19 -9.76 4.24
N ASP A 648 30.03 -9.08 3.10
CA ASP A 648 31.10 -8.32 2.43
C ASP A 648 31.33 -6.90 3.00
N VAL A 649 30.44 -6.36 3.85
CA VAL A 649 30.49 -4.96 4.31
C VAL A 649 31.48 -4.73 5.46
N ASN A 650 31.81 -5.75 6.26
CA ASN A 650 32.82 -5.60 7.33
C ASN A 650 34.24 -5.37 6.78
N LYS A 651 34.55 -5.83 5.55
CA LYS A 651 35.83 -5.56 4.88
C LYS A 651 35.93 -4.12 4.38
N VAL A 652 34.81 -3.55 3.93
CA VAL A 652 34.70 -2.12 3.57
C VAL A 652 34.85 -1.25 4.82
N LYS A 653 34.28 -1.67 5.95
CA LYS A 653 34.37 -0.99 7.25
C LYS A 653 35.81 -0.87 7.77
N GLU A 654 36.61 -1.93 7.70
CA GLU A 654 38.02 -1.89 8.12
C GLU A 654 38.91 -1.08 7.16
N SER A 655 38.57 -1.02 5.87
CA SER A 655 39.27 -0.25 4.84
C SER A 655 39.04 1.26 4.96
N VAL A 656 37.82 1.69 5.25
CA VAL A 656 37.45 3.11 5.37
C VAL A 656 37.90 3.71 6.72
N ILE A 657 37.78 2.95 7.82
CA ILE A 657 38.11 3.45 9.17
C ILE A 657 39.63 3.59 9.37
N ASN A 658 40.45 2.72 8.78
CA ASN A 658 41.91 2.80 8.92
C ASN A 658 42.58 3.75 7.92
N GLY A 659 41.86 4.21 6.88
CA GLY A 659 42.39 5.05 5.81
C GLY A 659 42.10 6.54 5.93
N THR A 660 41.20 6.95 6.84
CA THR A 660 40.72 8.33 6.88
C THR A 660 40.93 8.95 8.26
N THR A 661 41.93 9.82 8.35
CA THR A 661 42.09 10.74 9.48
C THR A 661 41.04 11.84 9.36
N ILE A 662 39.77 11.53 9.64
CA ILE A 662 38.73 12.56 9.66
C ILE A 662 38.72 13.23 11.03
N ALA A 663 39.15 14.49 11.02
CA ALA A 663 39.00 15.44 12.10
C ALA A 663 37.51 15.73 12.38
N ARG A 664 37.19 15.86 13.67
CA ARG A 664 35.99 16.42 14.33
C ARG A 664 34.71 16.58 13.48
N GLU A 665 33.60 16.09 14.02
CA GLU A 665 32.19 16.13 13.54
C GLU A 665 31.73 17.46 12.87
N LYS A 666 32.27 18.61 13.28
CA LYS A 666 31.98 19.93 12.67
C LYS A 666 32.56 20.12 11.27
N ASP A 667 33.63 19.42 10.93
CA ASP A 667 34.30 19.52 9.63
C ASP A 667 33.59 18.66 8.58
N ALA A 668 32.91 17.59 9.01
CA ALA A 668 32.08 16.73 8.15
C ALA A 668 30.81 17.44 7.66
N GLU A 669 30.10 18.20 8.52
CA GLU A 669 28.97 19.03 8.10
C GLU A 669 29.39 20.12 7.10
N ARG A 670 30.60 20.67 7.26
CA ARG A 670 31.14 21.72 6.39
C ARG A 670 31.56 21.17 5.03
N ALA A 671 32.11 19.95 5.00
CA ALA A 671 32.40 19.21 3.77
C ALA A 671 31.11 18.79 3.03
N LEU A 672 30.08 18.35 3.76
CA LEU A 672 28.77 18.00 3.18
C LEU A 672 28.11 19.22 2.53
N LYS A 673 28.20 20.38 3.19
CA LYS A 673 27.69 21.64 2.66
C LYS A 673 28.41 22.05 1.37
N ARG A 674 29.73 21.88 1.28
CA ARG A 674 30.50 22.15 0.04
C ARG A 674 30.23 21.15 -1.08
N VAL A 675 30.05 19.86 -0.81
CA VAL A 675 29.67 18.87 -1.84
C VAL A 675 28.29 19.21 -2.44
N GLN A 676 27.36 19.68 -1.61
CA GLN A 676 26.05 20.17 -2.03
C GLN A 676 26.12 21.53 -2.74
N ASP A 677 26.96 22.45 -2.27
CA ASP A 677 27.14 23.80 -2.85
C ASP A 677 27.90 23.77 -4.20
N ASP A 678 28.85 22.84 -4.38
CA ASP A 678 29.67 22.68 -5.59
C ASP A 678 29.04 21.73 -6.64
N GLY A 679 27.90 21.10 -6.31
CA GLY A 679 27.10 20.30 -7.24
C GLY A 679 27.81 19.05 -7.79
N LEU A 680 28.71 18.43 -7.03
CA LEU A 680 29.48 17.27 -7.48
C LEU A 680 28.58 16.04 -7.67
N VAL A 681 28.61 15.46 -8.88
CA VAL A 681 27.84 14.27 -9.26
C VAL A 681 28.77 13.06 -9.32
N PHE A 682 28.44 12.02 -8.55
CA PHE A 682 29.19 10.78 -8.46
C PHE A 682 28.49 9.67 -9.24
N GLU A 683 29.12 9.14 -10.29
CA GLU A 683 28.57 8.07 -11.11
C GLU A 683 29.39 6.79 -10.98
N PHE A 684 28.78 5.66 -10.61
CA PHE A 684 29.49 4.39 -10.47
C PHE A 684 29.73 3.70 -11.82
N LEU A 685 30.97 3.28 -12.06
CA LEU A 685 31.39 2.52 -13.23
C LEU A 685 31.31 1.02 -12.95
N SER A 686 30.93 0.24 -13.97
CA SER A 686 30.69 -1.22 -13.90
C SER A 686 31.88 -2.07 -13.47
N PHE A 687 33.09 -1.51 -13.47
CA PHE A 687 34.33 -2.17 -13.07
C PHE A 687 34.88 -1.65 -11.73
N GLY A 688 34.01 -1.12 -10.87
CA GLY A 688 34.36 -0.85 -9.49
C GLY A 688 35.09 0.46 -9.25
N ALA A 689 34.60 1.54 -9.85
CA ALA A 689 35.16 2.88 -9.70
C ALA A 689 34.08 3.94 -9.74
N VAL A 690 34.41 5.19 -9.41
CA VAL A 690 33.51 6.34 -9.47
C VAL A 690 34.01 7.34 -10.50
N CYS A 691 33.08 7.88 -11.29
CA CYS A 691 33.29 8.92 -12.28
C CYS A 691 32.65 10.23 -11.83
N LEU A 692 33.43 11.32 -11.84
CA LEU A 692 32.97 12.68 -11.52
C LEU A 692 32.60 13.49 -12.78
N GLY A 693 32.59 12.87 -13.96
CA GLY A 693 32.47 13.56 -15.23
C GLY A 693 31.13 14.28 -15.45
N LEU A 694 30.10 13.89 -14.71
CA LEU A 694 28.79 14.56 -14.72
C LEU A 694 28.72 15.77 -13.77
N SER A 695 29.78 16.05 -13.00
CA SER A 695 29.84 17.26 -12.17
C SER A 695 29.99 18.52 -13.04
N PRO A 696 29.42 19.68 -12.64
CA PRO A 696 29.56 20.94 -13.37
C PRO A 696 31.02 21.26 -13.70
N GLY A 697 31.30 21.58 -14.97
CA GLY A 697 32.65 21.93 -15.47
C GLY A 697 33.64 20.76 -15.60
N ARG A 698 33.23 19.52 -15.31
CA ARG A 698 34.12 18.34 -15.39
C ARG A 698 33.92 17.49 -16.63
N ALA A 699 32.83 17.69 -17.36
CA ALA A 699 32.52 16.90 -18.54
C ALA A 699 33.59 17.04 -19.64
N GLU A 700 34.14 18.25 -19.82
CA GLU A 700 35.17 18.56 -20.83
C GLU A 700 36.53 17.91 -20.58
N ILE A 701 36.84 17.56 -19.34
CA ILE A 701 38.10 16.89 -18.95
C ILE A 701 37.95 15.37 -18.84
N ALA A 702 36.78 14.81 -19.13
CA ALA A 702 36.59 13.36 -19.15
C ALA A 702 37.18 12.78 -20.45
N GLU A 703 38.05 11.79 -20.36
CA GLU A 703 38.62 11.15 -21.56
C GLU A 703 37.58 10.41 -22.41
N CYS A 704 36.42 10.07 -21.82
CA CYS A 704 35.28 9.49 -22.52
C CYS A 704 34.30 10.53 -23.08
N ALA A 705 34.59 11.83 -22.95
CA ALA A 705 33.71 12.89 -23.43
C ALA A 705 33.70 13.00 -24.94
N ILE A 706 32.55 13.38 -25.47
CA ILE A 706 32.42 13.86 -26.85
C ILE A 706 31.74 15.21 -26.85
N GLU A 707 32.10 16.05 -27.82
CA GLU A 707 31.43 17.32 -28.06
C GLU A 707 30.17 17.07 -28.90
N ILE A 708 29.01 17.51 -28.41
CA ILE A 708 27.75 17.53 -29.14
C ILE A 708 27.22 18.95 -29.06
N ASP A 709 27.05 19.61 -30.22
CA ASP A 709 26.51 20.97 -30.32
C ASP A 709 27.21 22.03 -29.43
N GLY A 710 28.52 21.87 -29.18
CA GLY A 710 29.35 22.79 -28.40
C GLY A 710 29.41 22.49 -26.89
N GLU A 711 28.76 21.41 -26.43
CA GLU A 711 28.83 20.94 -25.04
C GLU A 711 29.51 19.57 -24.96
N PHE A 712 30.40 19.41 -23.97
CA PHE A 712 31.07 18.12 -23.71
C PHE A 712 30.18 17.24 -22.85
N ALA A 713 29.95 16.00 -23.28
CA ALA A 713 29.16 15.01 -22.54
C ALA A 713 29.96 13.70 -22.34
N PRO A 714 30.16 13.21 -21.11
CA PRO A 714 30.88 11.96 -20.84
C PRO A 714 30.08 10.75 -21.34
N ARG A 715 30.70 9.89 -22.16
CA ARG A 715 30.09 8.63 -22.62
C ARG A 715 30.36 7.50 -21.62
N LEU A 716 29.64 7.49 -20.49
CA LEU A 716 29.83 6.53 -19.40
C LEU A 716 29.66 5.05 -19.83
N HIS A 717 28.82 4.75 -20.82
CA HIS A 717 28.68 3.41 -21.39
C HIS A 717 29.93 2.90 -22.15
N LYS A 718 30.89 3.78 -22.46
CA LYS A 718 32.20 3.40 -23.02
C LYS A 718 33.28 3.30 -21.96
N ALA A 719 32.96 3.60 -20.70
CA ALA A 719 33.90 3.51 -19.61
C ALA A 719 34.40 2.06 -19.48
N SER A 720 35.72 1.94 -19.40
CA SER A 720 36.41 0.68 -19.14
C SER A 720 37.62 1.00 -18.27
N GLU A 721 38.10 0.02 -17.52
CA GLU A 721 39.29 0.20 -16.68
C GLU A 721 40.46 0.79 -17.47
N SER A 722 40.69 0.31 -18.70
CA SER A 722 41.74 0.82 -19.59
C SER A 722 41.52 2.24 -20.11
N LEU A 723 40.27 2.68 -20.26
CA LEU A 723 39.93 4.04 -20.73
C LEU A 723 39.91 5.04 -19.58
N CYS A 724 39.50 4.61 -18.39
CA CYS A 724 39.26 5.49 -17.27
C CYS A 724 40.46 5.60 -16.33
N SER A 725 41.38 4.62 -16.30
CA SER A 725 42.53 4.61 -15.38
C SER A 725 43.44 5.85 -15.45
N GLY A 726 43.44 6.58 -16.57
CA GLY A 726 44.16 7.85 -16.75
C GLY A 726 43.30 9.12 -16.66
N CYS A 727 41.98 8.97 -16.59
CA CYS A 727 41.03 10.07 -16.69
C CYS A 727 41.00 10.92 -15.40
N SER A 728 41.00 12.26 -15.55
CA SER A 728 40.92 13.19 -14.41
C SER A 728 39.57 13.17 -13.66
N ASN A 729 38.61 12.39 -14.11
CA ASN A 729 37.33 12.20 -13.41
C ASN A 729 37.22 10.82 -12.76
N TYR A 730 38.26 9.99 -12.86
CA TYR A 730 38.27 8.63 -12.37
C TYR A 730 38.74 8.54 -10.91
N VAL A 731 37.98 7.82 -10.11
CA VAL A 731 38.30 7.51 -8.71
C VAL A 731 38.25 6.00 -8.53
N VAL A 732 39.41 5.37 -8.31
CA VAL A 732 39.53 3.92 -8.08
C VAL A 732 38.86 3.55 -6.75
N CYS A 733 38.03 2.50 -6.76
CA CYS A 733 37.50 1.88 -5.55
C CYS A 733 37.97 0.42 -5.48
N ASP A 734 39.15 0.19 -4.87
CA ASP A 734 39.81 -1.12 -4.78
C ASP A 734 38.97 -2.24 -4.12
N SER A 735 37.82 -1.92 -3.52
CA SER A 735 36.89 -2.85 -2.89
C SER A 735 35.88 -3.53 -3.84
N LEU A 736 35.75 -3.06 -5.09
CA LEU A 736 34.70 -3.53 -6.00
C LEU A 736 35.15 -4.55 -7.07
N VAL A 737 36.45 -4.85 -7.19
CA VAL A 737 37.00 -5.66 -8.31
C VAL A 737 37.24 -7.15 -7.98
N SER A 738 37.10 -7.59 -6.72
CA SER A 738 37.48 -8.98 -6.35
C SER A 738 36.30 -9.94 -6.14
N SER A 739 35.74 -10.47 -7.23
CA SER A 739 34.78 -11.59 -7.22
C SER A 739 35.22 -12.79 -8.08
N LYS A 740 36.54 -13.07 -8.13
CA LYS A 740 37.03 -14.42 -8.44
C LYS A 740 37.34 -15.15 -7.12
N ALA A 741 36.54 -16.16 -6.76
CA ALA A 741 36.73 -16.97 -5.55
C ALA A 741 37.93 -17.94 -5.70
N PRO A 742 38.44 -18.57 -4.61
CA PRO A 742 39.22 -17.96 -3.54
C PRO A 742 40.54 -18.74 -3.27
N GLU A 743 41.64 -18.07 -2.91
CA GLU A 743 42.79 -18.72 -2.27
C GLU A 743 43.23 -17.89 -1.04
N SER A 744 43.47 -18.62 0.06
CA SER A 744 43.98 -18.27 1.40
C SER A 744 44.49 -16.84 1.73
N PRO A 745 44.32 -16.38 2.99
CA PRO A 745 44.56 -15.01 3.41
C PRO A 745 46.07 -14.76 3.61
N SER A 746 46.66 -13.90 2.77
CA SER A 746 47.92 -13.26 3.10
C SER A 746 47.76 -11.74 3.08
N LEU A 747 47.93 -11.16 4.27
CA LEU A 747 47.95 -9.75 4.61
C LEU A 747 49.06 -9.00 3.85
N THR A 748 48.71 -8.00 3.04
CA THR A 748 49.50 -6.78 2.79
C THR A 748 48.63 -5.70 2.11
N PRO A 749 48.89 -4.40 2.36
CA PRO A 749 47.86 -3.35 2.32
C PRO A 749 47.75 -2.67 0.94
N LEU A 750 46.51 -2.34 0.55
CA LEU A 750 46.19 -1.49 -0.62
C LEU A 750 45.52 -0.21 -0.12
N ALA A 751 46.04 0.93 -0.58
CA ALA A 751 45.65 2.29 -0.20
C ALA A 751 45.14 3.04 -1.44
N CYS A 752 43.98 3.69 -1.35
CA CYS A 752 43.47 4.54 -2.43
C CYS A 752 44.26 5.86 -2.48
N LYS A 753 44.88 6.18 -3.62
CA LYS A 753 45.48 7.49 -3.92
C LYS A 753 44.64 8.19 -4.98
N SER A 754 43.88 9.23 -4.61
CA SER A 754 43.17 10.08 -5.57
C SER A 754 43.69 11.52 -5.47
N PRO A 755 44.37 12.04 -6.51
CA PRO A 755 44.89 13.41 -6.53
C PRO A 755 43.82 14.49 -6.33
N ILE A 756 42.56 14.19 -6.65
CA ILE A 756 41.44 15.13 -6.54
C ILE A 756 40.86 15.18 -5.13
N LEU A 757 40.75 14.01 -4.48
CA LEU A 757 40.39 13.97 -3.06
C LEU A 757 41.49 14.63 -2.23
N ASP A 758 42.76 14.36 -2.56
CA ASP A 758 43.89 15.03 -1.92
C ASP A 758 43.87 16.56 -2.15
N ALA A 759 43.48 17.04 -3.34
CA ALA A 759 43.37 18.47 -3.65
C ALA A 759 42.22 19.17 -2.91
N VAL A 760 41.07 18.51 -2.78
CA VAL A 760 39.91 19.03 -2.04
C VAL A 760 40.20 19.07 -0.54
N LEU A 761 40.93 18.08 -0.03
CA LEU A 761 41.33 18.02 1.38
C LEU A 761 42.49 18.98 1.71
N SER A 762 43.43 19.21 0.80
CA SER A 762 44.57 20.12 1.04
C SER A 762 44.23 21.62 0.92
N GLN A 763 43.13 21.99 0.26
CA GLN A 763 42.60 23.36 0.31
C GLN A 763 41.94 23.72 1.66
N VAL A 764 41.64 22.72 2.50
CA VAL A 764 41.11 22.94 3.85
C VAL A 764 42.20 23.46 4.79
N GLU A 765 43.49 23.19 4.51
CA GLU A 765 44.61 23.64 5.36
C GLU A 765 45.13 25.05 5.03
N SER A 766 44.77 25.66 3.88
CA SER A 766 45.29 26.97 3.47
C SER A 766 44.44 28.17 3.88
N ASP A 767 43.20 27.97 4.31
CA ASP A 767 42.28 29.05 4.70
C ASP A 767 42.29 29.36 6.21
N ASP A 768 43.11 28.64 7.00
CA ASP A 768 43.34 28.89 8.42
C ASP A 768 44.82 29.31 8.71
N ALA A 769 45.38 30.17 7.84
CA ALA A 769 46.64 30.90 8.09
C ALA A 769 46.49 32.43 7.92
#